data_AF-A0A951T4W2-F1
#
_entry.id   AF-A0A951T4W2-F1
#
_cell.length_a   1.000
_cell.length_b   1.000
_cell.length_c   1.000
_cell.angle_alpha   90.00
_cell.angle_beta   90.00
_cell.angle_gamma   90.00
#
_symmetry.space_group_name_H-M   'P 1'
#
loop_
_entity.id
_entity.type
_entity.pdbx_description
1 polymer ?
#
loop_
_entity_poly.entity_id
_entity_poly.type
_entity_poly.pdbx_seq_one_letter_code
_entity_poly.pdbx_strand_id
1 'polypeptide(L)'
;MRHWNRKLGRRLVMLAVVFAVLAGGAVPAQAERIPRVMYIGDSWTGFLWAFRTLRDVLPEYGLGRWVEVGARTAVMGSKAFEWLTPARLGVVAEELANNPNVDVVVVTLGGNDFSGGTKNVIPGNMGREVDYYDWYYDNYDTVDRNFNNNWASWKTWYQTGSNAGENFAEKFCPPASGCWDRDLLMNKVKGEIKQLVQYILDLRPDLRVVIVGYDYPARWPKSRMPQNMNGVRLQNEGLFSMELTKFEIAQELASSGYAGRVRFVQNLGMMQHTYGAYKGNERANTPWAGVVNPNIAPGTLPLPGSGDTWQVGGDPDCLAPLDSYIDLDIHLTAPGYEVIARRFLDDCVAEWLNYPKVLSILPDEGKAAQLKFTVTFSHPVTGVDASDFEVFLGADKAMSIVGVTGSGDTYRVTADPGGASGNVLIRVVDNDSIARSDNSVKLGGPGAGNGLFEYNGTYEHADIVRPGDDDFTAAINYLYLNSRAYEDLLFGFSFNPAVFDANGNVFLEGNISSEPYIIPGNGLLDVYEFTLIQWCVQNPGLDLSGRGGINAAEVAAAWRSNITAMQTTLGGDGGLADLILPGLDTILTGYMTLGDPNSTLLPSVLVPMLAELKDQGFPVNIGAFIPTDYTGFAALLGKDGDADKDGWSNEQEYAYFACEGALAYAAAALNPNLKPKTGEGRFEEGGALRVAILSTGALSPAYNSTYQWYRDGVALQDNGRISGSNTRCLNILSTNVADTGAYTCVYQKKGAVNPKDRVTETYGPIQVRTVKQLPVAGGLGLAALALATALGGLAAVRRRK
;
A
#
# COMPACT_ATOMS: atom_id res chain seq x y z
N MET A 1 -12.36 -17.07 31.51
CA MET A 1 -13.07 -15.91 30.92
C MET A 1 -12.21 -14.62 30.85
N ARG A 2 -11.46 -14.20 31.89
CA ARG A 2 -10.58 -13.00 31.81
C ARG A 2 -9.34 -13.10 30.89
N HIS A 3 -8.89 -14.31 30.56
CA HIS A 3 -7.75 -14.54 29.65
C HIS A 3 -8.15 -14.58 28.16
N TRP A 4 -9.45 -14.81 27.87
CA TRP A 4 -10.01 -14.89 26.52
C TRP A 4 -10.24 -13.48 25.93
N ASN A 5 -10.72 -12.52 26.74
CA ASN A 5 -10.93 -11.12 26.32
C ASN A 5 -9.64 -10.34 25.99
N ARG A 6 -8.47 -10.73 26.53
CA ARG A 6 -7.19 -10.02 26.25
C ARG A 6 -6.59 -10.34 24.88
N LYS A 7 -6.84 -11.54 24.33
CA LYS A 7 -6.33 -11.93 23.00
C LYS A 7 -7.21 -11.40 21.87
N LEU A 8 -8.53 -11.40 22.06
CA LEU A 8 -9.47 -10.84 21.10
C LEU A 8 -9.34 -9.32 21.00
N GLY A 9 -9.27 -8.62 22.15
CA GLY A 9 -9.07 -7.17 22.20
C GLY A 9 -7.74 -6.72 21.56
N ARG A 10 -6.62 -7.39 21.84
CA ARG A 10 -5.32 -7.06 21.22
C ARG A 10 -5.27 -7.25 19.69
N ARG A 11 -6.09 -8.13 19.13
CA ARG A 11 -6.07 -8.49 17.70
C ARG A 11 -7.09 -7.71 16.88
N LEU A 12 -8.26 -7.42 17.46
CA LEU A 12 -9.19 -6.43 16.92
C LEU A 12 -8.57 -5.03 16.94
N VAL A 13 -7.77 -4.72 17.96
CA VAL A 13 -6.94 -3.52 17.97
C VAL A 13 -5.82 -3.60 16.94
N MET A 14 -5.21 -4.77 16.70
CA MET A 14 -4.24 -4.91 15.61
C MET A 14 -4.89 -4.63 14.24
N LEU A 15 -6.13 -5.09 14.02
CA LEU A 15 -6.92 -4.74 12.83
C LEU A 15 -7.16 -3.22 12.79
N ALA A 16 -7.63 -2.62 13.89
CA ALA A 16 -7.89 -1.20 14.02
C ALA A 16 -6.62 -0.32 13.88
N VAL A 17 -5.45 -0.82 14.27
CA VAL A 17 -4.13 -0.18 14.10
C VAL A 17 -3.64 -0.32 12.66
N VAL A 18 -3.83 -1.47 12.01
CA VAL A 18 -3.55 -1.63 10.56
C VAL A 18 -4.42 -0.69 9.76
N PHE A 19 -5.68 -0.50 10.18
CA PHE A 19 -6.55 0.54 9.67
C PHE A 19 -5.96 1.92 9.94
N ALA A 20 -5.71 2.30 11.19
CA ALA A 20 -5.27 3.64 11.58
C ALA A 20 -3.85 4.07 11.13
N VAL A 21 -3.23 3.48 10.09
CA VAL A 21 -1.80 3.66 9.75
C VAL A 21 -1.46 4.13 8.31
N LEU A 22 -2.44 4.43 7.46
CA LEU A 22 -2.30 4.37 6.01
C LEU A 22 -2.87 5.58 5.23
N ALA A 23 -2.20 6.75 5.29
CA ALA A 23 -2.40 7.80 4.26
C ALA A 23 -1.60 9.08 4.32
N GLY A 24 -1.45 9.67 3.13
CA GLY A 24 -0.85 10.97 2.86
C GLY A 24 -1.56 11.81 1.80
N GLY A 25 -1.43 13.13 1.94
CA GLY A 25 -2.29 14.13 1.28
C GLY A 25 -2.28 14.16 -0.26
N ALA A 26 -3.28 14.81 -0.84
CA ALA A 26 -3.31 15.16 -2.26
C ALA A 26 -2.63 16.52 -2.49
N VAL A 27 -1.85 16.64 -3.57
CA VAL A 27 -1.28 17.90 -4.08
C VAL A 27 -1.73 18.07 -5.54
N PRO A 28 -2.02 19.29 -6.03
CA PRO A 28 -2.48 19.51 -7.40
C PRO A 28 -1.45 19.04 -8.44
N ALA A 29 -1.92 18.79 -9.67
CA ALA A 29 -1.09 18.38 -10.81
C ALA A 29 0.15 19.27 -10.95
N GLN A 30 1.29 18.69 -10.59
CA GLN A 30 2.61 19.31 -10.62
C GLN A 30 3.52 18.46 -11.53
N ALA A 31 4.62 19.07 -11.99
CA ALA A 31 5.61 18.47 -12.90
C ALA A 31 5.92 16.99 -12.58
N GLU A 32 6.21 16.19 -13.62
CA GLU A 32 6.57 14.76 -13.56
C GLU A 32 7.36 14.41 -12.29
N ARG A 33 6.67 13.77 -11.32
CA ARG A 33 7.25 13.36 -10.04
C ARG A 33 7.91 12.00 -10.21
N ILE A 34 9.15 11.84 -9.77
CA ILE A 34 9.94 10.63 -10.02
C ILE A 34 10.39 10.02 -8.68
N PRO A 35 10.04 8.74 -8.39
CA PRO A 35 10.53 8.02 -7.24
C PRO A 35 12.05 7.94 -7.25
N ARG A 36 12.69 8.55 -6.26
CA ARG A 36 14.15 8.47 -6.05
C ARG A 36 14.51 7.91 -4.67
N VAL A 37 13.56 7.96 -3.74
CA VAL A 37 13.72 7.45 -2.38
C VAL A 37 12.76 6.29 -2.12
N MET A 38 13.24 5.22 -1.50
CA MET A 38 12.40 4.13 -1.01
C MET A 38 12.54 3.97 0.49
N TYR A 39 11.43 3.90 1.21
CA TYR A 39 11.40 3.60 2.64
C TYR A 39 11.32 2.10 2.89
N ILE A 40 12.13 1.60 3.82
CA ILE A 40 12.04 0.22 4.32
C ILE A 40 12.17 0.26 5.83
N GLY A 41 11.19 -0.21 6.58
CA GLY A 41 11.33 -0.19 8.02
C GLY A 41 10.06 -0.35 8.81
N ASP A 42 10.12 0.16 10.04
CA ASP A 42 9.08 0.12 11.04
C ASP A 42 8.19 1.38 11.05
N SER A 43 7.59 1.68 12.20
CA SER A 43 6.61 2.76 12.32
C SER A 43 7.18 4.14 11.98
N TRP A 44 8.47 4.36 12.17
CA TRP A 44 9.10 5.65 11.83
C TRP A 44 9.11 5.88 10.31
N THR A 45 9.51 4.90 9.51
CA THR A 45 9.31 4.95 8.05
C THR A 45 7.84 4.98 7.67
N GLY A 46 6.99 4.26 8.40
CA GLY A 46 5.54 4.26 8.17
C GLY A 46 4.94 5.65 8.27
N PHE A 47 5.31 6.42 9.29
CA PHE A 47 4.79 7.77 9.51
C PHE A 47 5.47 8.80 8.61
N LEU A 48 6.76 8.66 8.30
CA LEU A 48 7.42 9.45 7.25
C LEU A 48 6.71 9.29 5.89
N TRP A 49 6.25 8.07 5.59
CA TRP A 49 5.50 7.77 4.38
C TRP A 49 4.05 8.27 4.45
N ALA A 50 3.33 7.99 5.54
CA ALA A 50 1.96 8.42 5.74
C ALA A 50 1.88 9.96 5.65
N PHE A 51 2.71 10.69 6.39
CA PHE A 51 2.71 12.16 6.31
C PHE A 51 3.28 12.71 5.00
N ARG A 52 3.78 11.86 4.08
CA ARG A 52 4.46 12.26 2.83
C ARG A 52 5.55 13.29 3.10
N THR A 53 6.31 13.03 4.17
CA THR A 53 7.24 14.02 4.73
C THR A 53 8.29 14.44 3.71
N LEU A 54 8.83 13.51 2.92
CA LEU A 54 9.84 13.85 1.91
C LEU A 54 9.26 14.63 0.74
N ARG A 55 8.09 14.23 0.24
CA ARG A 55 7.36 15.01 -0.78
C ARG A 55 7.19 16.48 -0.39
N ASP A 56 6.94 16.75 0.89
CA ASP A 56 6.70 18.11 1.38
C ASP A 56 8.00 18.87 1.69
N VAL A 57 9.06 18.17 2.12
CA VAL A 57 10.36 18.78 2.50
C VAL A 57 11.34 18.91 1.32
N LEU A 58 11.37 17.97 0.36
CA LEU A 58 12.29 17.99 -0.79
C LEU A 58 12.26 19.30 -1.63
N PRO A 59 11.11 19.96 -1.82
CA PRO A 59 11.06 21.28 -2.48
C PRO A 59 11.94 22.34 -1.81
N GLU A 60 12.15 22.29 -0.49
CA GLU A 60 13.03 23.20 0.26
C GLU A 60 14.49 23.09 -0.22
N TYR A 61 14.88 21.93 -0.78
CA TYR A 61 16.21 21.61 -1.27
C TYR A 61 16.35 21.77 -2.79
N GLY A 62 15.34 22.29 -3.48
CA GLY A 62 15.29 22.33 -4.95
C GLY A 62 15.07 20.95 -5.58
N LEU A 63 14.64 19.97 -4.78
CA LEU A 63 14.46 18.57 -5.17
C LEU A 63 12.99 18.18 -5.32
N GLY A 64 12.09 19.15 -5.51
CA GLY A 64 10.64 18.94 -5.56
C GLY A 64 10.12 18.08 -6.73
N ARG A 65 11.00 17.67 -7.66
CA ARG A 65 10.70 16.66 -8.69
C ARG A 65 10.77 15.23 -8.14
N TRP A 66 11.53 15.01 -7.06
CA TRP A 66 11.74 13.71 -6.47
C TRP A 66 10.67 13.41 -5.42
N VAL A 67 10.31 12.14 -5.31
CA VAL A 67 9.35 11.65 -4.31
C VAL A 67 9.81 10.33 -3.71
N GLU A 68 9.18 9.99 -2.59
CA GLU A 68 9.34 8.73 -1.88
C GLU A 68 8.28 7.68 -2.23
N VAL A 69 8.69 6.42 -2.18
CA VAL A 69 7.83 5.23 -2.20
C VAL A 69 8.04 4.38 -0.95
N GLY A 70 6.99 3.70 -0.48
CA GLY A 70 7.06 2.90 0.75
C GLY A 70 5.86 2.00 1.02
N ALA A 71 4.90 1.93 0.10
CA ALA A 71 3.59 1.32 0.30
C ALA A 71 3.60 -0.18 0.68
N ARG A 72 4.69 -0.90 0.39
CA ARG A 72 4.89 -2.31 0.80
C ARG A 72 6.00 -2.52 1.81
N THR A 73 6.79 -1.48 2.05
CA THR A 73 8.08 -1.60 2.70
C THR A 73 8.24 -0.77 3.97
N ALA A 74 7.41 0.26 4.16
CA ALA A 74 7.26 0.99 5.41
C ALA A 74 6.21 0.29 6.30
N VAL A 75 6.62 -0.79 6.97
CA VAL A 75 5.74 -1.70 7.71
C VAL A 75 5.82 -1.40 9.19
N MET A 76 4.85 -0.64 9.70
CA MET A 76 4.76 -0.29 11.12
C MET A 76 4.74 -1.53 12.01
N GLY A 77 5.48 -1.47 13.12
CA GLY A 77 5.61 -2.58 14.07
C GLY A 77 6.56 -3.71 13.61
N SER A 78 7.11 -3.63 12.39
CA SER A 78 8.01 -4.67 11.89
C SER A 78 9.32 -4.73 12.67
N LYS A 79 9.90 -5.93 12.70
CA LYS A 79 11.14 -6.28 13.40
C LYS A 79 12.22 -6.67 12.41
N ALA A 80 13.49 -6.47 12.76
CA ALA A 80 14.62 -6.72 11.89
C ALA A 80 14.63 -8.16 11.32
N PHE A 81 14.36 -9.16 12.16
CA PHE A 81 14.34 -10.56 11.72
C PHE A 81 13.23 -10.90 10.71
N GLU A 82 12.12 -10.15 10.69
CA GLU A 82 10.99 -10.43 9.79
C GLU A 82 11.33 -10.08 8.34
N TRP A 83 12.20 -9.09 8.15
CA TRP A 83 12.70 -8.65 6.85
C TRP A 83 13.64 -9.64 6.18
N LEU A 84 14.17 -10.62 6.92
CA LEU A 84 15.03 -11.68 6.38
C LEU A 84 14.25 -12.91 5.89
N THR A 85 12.91 -12.87 5.98
CA THR A 85 12.07 -13.94 5.40
C THR A 85 12.08 -13.86 3.86
N PRO A 86 11.99 -15.00 3.14
CA PRO A 86 11.93 -14.98 1.68
C PRO A 86 10.80 -14.11 1.12
N ALA A 87 9.66 -14.05 1.80
CA ALA A 87 8.53 -13.20 1.41
C ALA A 87 8.91 -11.71 1.45
N ARG A 88 9.48 -11.22 2.57
CA ARG A 88 9.87 -9.81 2.70
C ARG A 88 11.03 -9.43 1.78
N LEU A 89 12.03 -10.29 1.62
CA LEU A 89 13.12 -10.07 0.67
C LEU A 89 12.63 -10.04 -0.78
N GLY A 90 11.64 -10.88 -1.11
CA GLY A 90 10.95 -10.87 -2.40
C GLY A 90 10.23 -9.55 -2.66
N VAL A 91 9.51 -9.01 -1.66
CA VAL A 91 8.87 -7.70 -1.75
C VAL A 91 9.89 -6.58 -2.00
N VAL A 92 11.03 -6.58 -1.28
CA VAL A 92 12.09 -5.57 -1.49
C VAL A 92 12.62 -5.62 -2.92
N ALA A 93 12.91 -6.82 -3.43
CA ALA A 93 13.40 -6.98 -4.81
C ALA A 93 12.36 -6.53 -5.84
N GLU A 94 11.09 -6.90 -5.65
CA GLU A 94 10.00 -6.53 -6.54
C GLU A 94 9.78 -5.01 -6.57
N GLU A 95 9.76 -4.35 -5.40
CA GLU A 95 9.58 -2.90 -5.32
C GLU A 95 10.77 -2.13 -5.92
N LEU A 96 12.00 -2.60 -5.75
CA LEU A 96 13.18 -2.01 -6.40
C LEU A 96 13.20 -2.23 -7.92
N ALA A 97 12.65 -3.36 -8.39
CA ALA A 97 12.49 -3.64 -9.82
C ALA A 97 11.37 -2.80 -10.45
N ASN A 98 10.28 -2.56 -9.70
CA ASN A 98 9.17 -1.70 -10.13
C ASN A 98 9.54 -0.20 -10.05
N ASN A 99 10.53 0.16 -9.24
CA ASN A 99 11.01 1.54 -9.07
C ASN A 99 12.52 1.66 -9.37
N PRO A 100 12.96 1.43 -10.63
CA PRO A 100 14.38 1.45 -11.00
C PRO A 100 15.03 2.84 -10.86
N ASN A 101 14.24 3.92 -10.79
CA ASN A 101 14.75 5.26 -10.51
C ASN A 101 15.18 5.49 -9.06
N VAL A 102 14.68 4.71 -8.10
CA VAL A 102 15.13 4.79 -6.70
C VAL A 102 16.64 4.65 -6.66
N ASP A 103 17.35 5.52 -5.98
CA ASP A 103 18.80 5.42 -5.75
C ASP A 103 19.19 5.61 -4.29
N VAL A 104 18.23 6.01 -3.45
CA VAL A 104 18.38 6.07 -2.00
C VAL A 104 17.32 5.20 -1.33
N VAL A 105 17.76 4.37 -0.40
CA VAL A 105 16.88 3.61 0.50
C VAL A 105 17.06 4.13 1.92
N VAL A 106 15.97 4.55 2.53
CA VAL A 106 15.93 5.03 3.92
C VAL A 106 15.41 3.90 4.81
N VAL A 107 16.21 3.52 5.81
CA VAL A 107 15.93 2.38 6.70
C VAL A 107 15.74 2.83 8.16
N THR A 108 14.59 2.52 8.76
CA THR A 108 14.38 2.58 10.23
C THR A 108 13.96 1.22 10.76
N LEU A 109 14.83 0.55 11.53
CA LEU A 109 14.53 -0.76 12.13
C LEU A 109 15.16 -0.91 13.51
N GLY A 110 14.77 -1.96 14.24
CA GLY A 110 15.34 -2.30 15.55
C GLY A 110 14.59 -1.75 16.76
N GLY A 111 13.67 -0.79 16.59
CA GLY A 111 12.90 -0.24 17.72
C GLY A 111 11.95 -1.27 18.32
N ASN A 112 11.26 -2.02 17.47
CA ASN A 112 10.36 -3.10 17.88
C ASN A 112 11.11 -4.34 18.39
N ASP A 113 12.32 -4.59 17.90
CA ASP A 113 13.22 -5.62 18.42
C ASP A 113 13.68 -5.25 19.85
N PHE A 114 14.01 -3.97 20.05
CA PHE A 114 14.46 -3.40 21.32
C PHE A 114 13.37 -3.34 22.39
N SER A 115 12.13 -2.96 22.05
CA SER A 115 11.03 -2.75 23.02
C SER A 115 9.93 -3.80 22.98
N GLY A 116 9.87 -4.63 21.94
CA GLY A 116 8.78 -5.57 21.68
C GLY A 116 9.24 -7.02 21.55
N GLY A 117 10.55 -7.27 21.55
CA GLY A 117 11.13 -8.61 21.66
C GLY A 117 11.79 -9.12 20.39
N THR A 118 12.87 -9.87 20.55
CA THR A 118 13.63 -10.51 19.48
C THR A 118 13.71 -12.02 19.74
N LYS A 119 13.56 -12.82 18.69
CA LYS A 119 13.60 -14.28 18.80
C LYS A 119 15.03 -14.82 18.73
N ASN A 120 15.24 -15.98 19.36
CA ASN A 120 16.50 -16.74 19.27
C ASN A 120 17.74 -15.95 19.73
N VAL A 121 17.57 -15.11 20.75
CA VAL A 121 18.65 -14.31 21.35
C VAL A 121 19.48 -15.13 22.32
N ILE A 122 18.84 -15.96 23.15
CA ILE A 122 19.49 -16.69 24.24
C ILE A 122 19.85 -18.11 23.76
N PRO A 123 21.14 -18.49 23.64
CA PRO A 123 21.56 -19.80 23.11
C PRO A 123 20.97 -21.02 23.86
N GLY A 124 20.74 -20.89 25.17
CA GLY A 124 20.16 -21.94 26.02
C GLY A 124 18.63 -21.92 26.13
N ASN A 125 17.96 -20.96 25.50
CA ASN A 125 16.50 -20.80 25.56
C ASN A 125 15.95 -20.31 24.22
N MET A 126 16.27 -21.08 23.16
CA MET A 126 15.78 -20.80 21.82
C MET A 126 14.24 -20.86 21.80
N GLY A 127 13.60 -19.85 21.19
CA GLY A 127 12.15 -19.70 21.17
C GLY A 127 11.57 -18.73 22.20
N ARG A 128 12.30 -18.38 23.29
CA ARG A 128 11.92 -17.24 24.13
C ARG A 128 12.21 -15.95 23.35
N GLU A 129 11.18 -15.14 23.17
CA GLU A 129 11.30 -13.78 22.65
C GLU A 129 11.64 -12.85 23.83
N VAL A 130 12.70 -12.05 23.68
CA VAL A 130 13.22 -11.17 24.74
C VAL A 130 13.56 -9.79 24.21
N ASP A 131 13.35 -8.75 25.02
CA ASP A 131 13.64 -7.36 24.70
C ASP A 131 14.63 -6.73 25.70
N TYR A 132 14.96 -5.44 25.52
CA TYR A 132 15.86 -4.73 26.43
C TYR A 132 15.30 -4.59 27.84
N TYR A 133 13.98 -4.45 27.98
CA TYR A 133 13.35 -4.33 29.28
C TYR A 133 13.35 -5.68 30.01
N ASP A 134 13.12 -6.79 29.32
CA ASP A 134 13.30 -8.14 29.85
C ASP A 134 14.75 -8.37 30.30
N TRP A 135 15.73 -7.95 29.49
CA TRP A 135 17.13 -7.98 29.91
C TRP A 135 17.34 -7.17 31.19
N TYR A 136 16.86 -5.92 31.23
CA TYR A 136 16.96 -5.08 32.41
C TYR A 136 16.37 -5.79 33.64
N TYR A 137 15.18 -6.37 33.52
CA TYR A 137 14.50 -7.07 34.62
C TYR A 137 15.19 -8.36 35.07
N ASP A 138 15.75 -9.12 34.13
CA ASP A 138 16.44 -10.37 34.44
C ASP A 138 17.85 -10.12 35.04
N ASN A 139 18.39 -8.90 34.93
CA ASN A 139 19.77 -8.56 35.32
C ASN A 139 19.90 -7.46 36.39
N TYR A 140 18.90 -6.61 36.65
CA TYR A 140 19.10 -5.39 37.45
C TYR A 140 19.46 -5.64 38.93
N ASP A 141 18.98 -6.74 39.54
CA ASP A 141 19.31 -7.08 40.93
C ASP A 141 20.70 -7.73 41.07
N THR A 142 21.24 -8.27 39.98
CA THR A 142 22.53 -8.98 39.97
C THR A 142 23.69 -8.11 39.48
N VAL A 143 23.40 -7.07 38.69
CA VAL A 143 24.41 -6.14 38.13
C VAL A 143 24.46 -4.86 38.95
N ASP A 144 25.62 -4.57 39.57
CA ASP A 144 25.89 -3.35 40.33
C ASP A 144 26.02 -2.12 39.39
N ARG A 145 24.94 -1.36 39.20
CA ARG A 145 24.93 -0.09 38.44
C ARG A 145 25.09 1.11 39.37
N ASN A 146 26.28 1.33 39.91
CA ASN A 146 26.52 2.41 40.87
C ASN A 146 26.77 3.77 40.17
N PHE A 147 25.71 4.38 39.62
CA PHE A 147 25.76 5.64 38.87
C PHE A 147 26.34 6.84 39.65
N ASN A 148 26.26 6.81 40.99
CA ASN A 148 26.63 7.94 41.83
C ASN A 148 28.15 8.12 42.00
N ASN A 149 28.97 7.12 41.67
CA ASN A 149 30.39 7.16 42.00
C ASN A 149 31.29 7.71 40.87
N ASN A 150 30.80 7.83 39.62
CA ASN A 150 31.58 8.40 38.51
C ASN A 150 30.70 8.93 37.34
N TRP A 151 29.81 9.87 37.64
CA TRP A 151 28.90 10.50 36.66
C TRP A 151 29.62 11.07 35.43
N ALA A 152 30.77 11.73 35.61
CA ALA A 152 31.49 12.38 34.52
C ALA A 152 31.96 11.38 33.45
N SER A 153 32.43 10.20 33.87
CA SER A 153 32.92 9.17 32.96
C SER A 153 31.78 8.46 32.26
N TRP A 154 30.68 8.14 32.98
CA TRP A 154 29.46 7.64 32.35
C TRP A 154 28.94 8.61 31.29
N LYS A 155 28.89 9.91 31.60
CA LYS A 155 28.38 10.93 30.67
C LYS A 155 29.28 11.04 29.44
N THR A 156 30.59 10.93 29.63
CA THR A 156 31.55 10.91 28.52
C THR A 156 31.31 9.70 27.61
N TRP A 157 31.16 8.49 28.18
CA TRP A 157 30.82 7.29 27.41
C TRP A 157 29.49 7.45 26.66
N TYR A 158 28.45 7.89 27.35
CA TYR A 158 27.13 8.11 26.77
C TYR A 158 27.17 9.12 25.62
N GLN A 159 27.95 10.19 25.74
CA GLN A 159 28.00 11.23 24.71
C GLN A 159 28.86 10.83 23.51
N THR A 160 29.91 10.03 23.71
CA THR A 160 30.97 9.82 22.71
C THR A 160 31.14 8.37 22.26
N GLY A 161 30.46 7.41 22.89
CA GLY A 161 30.69 5.98 22.68
C GLY A 161 32.10 5.49 23.08
N SER A 162 32.99 6.41 23.49
CA SER A 162 34.38 6.11 23.86
C SER A 162 34.48 5.67 25.32
N ASN A 163 35.50 4.89 25.67
CA ASN A 163 35.74 4.32 27.01
C ASN A 163 34.78 3.19 27.44
N ALA A 164 34.19 2.44 26.51
CA ALA A 164 33.40 1.23 26.83
C ALA A 164 34.18 0.16 27.63
N GLY A 165 35.52 0.24 27.68
CA GLY A 165 36.39 -0.64 28.48
C GLY A 165 36.56 -0.23 29.95
N GLU A 166 36.07 0.94 30.37
CA GLU A 166 35.87 1.23 31.79
C GLU A 166 34.52 0.61 32.19
N ASN A 167 34.54 -0.53 32.87
CA ASN A 167 33.37 -1.28 33.32
C ASN A 167 32.40 -0.42 34.17
N PHE A 168 31.53 0.36 33.51
CA PHE A 168 30.32 0.92 34.13
C PHE A 168 29.17 -0.10 34.12
N ALA A 169 29.27 -1.16 33.32
CA ALA A 169 28.14 -2.03 32.99
C ALA A 169 28.23 -3.50 33.45
N GLU A 170 29.36 -4.05 33.90
CA GLU A 170 29.41 -5.48 34.24
C GLU A 170 30.24 -5.80 35.49
N LYS A 171 29.59 -5.83 36.65
CA LYS A 171 29.95 -6.82 37.66
C LYS A 171 29.11 -8.07 37.40
N PHE A 172 29.74 -9.02 36.71
CA PHE A 172 29.51 -10.47 36.73
C PHE A 172 28.02 -10.90 36.78
N CYS A 173 27.48 -11.33 35.64
CA CYS A 173 26.31 -12.21 35.61
C CYS A 173 26.82 -13.67 35.71
N PRO A 174 26.90 -14.29 36.90
CA PRO A 174 27.38 -15.66 37.01
C PRO A 174 26.46 -16.62 36.25
N PRO A 175 26.98 -17.62 35.54
CA PRO A 175 26.17 -18.58 34.75
C PRO A 175 25.03 -19.26 35.54
N ALA A 176 25.13 -19.35 36.87
CA ALA A 176 24.14 -19.96 37.75
C ALA A 176 22.97 -19.04 38.16
N SER A 177 23.00 -17.75 37.81
CA SER A 177 22.02 -16.76 38.28
C SER A 177 20.82 -16.54 37.34
N GLY A 178 20.79 -17.19 36.18
CA GLY A 178 19.67 -17.10 35.23
C GLY A 178 19.58 -15.78 34.45
N CYS A 179 20.47 -14.83 34.72
CA CYS A 179 20.63 -13.61 33.94
C CYS A 179 21.37 -13.88 32.61
N TRP A 180 21.30 -12.94 31.67
CA TRP A 180 21.89 -13.08 30.33
C TRP A 180 22.38 -11.74 29.79
N ASP A 181 23.38 -11.79 28.91
CA ASP A 181 24.11 -10.61 28.41
C ASP A 181 23.28 -9.81 27.40
N ARG A 182 23.24 -8.48 27.59
CA ARG A 182 22.57 -7.52 26.68
C ARG A 182 23.14 -7.60 25.28
N ASP A 183 24.45 -7.81 25.17
CA ASP A 183 25.16 -7.77 23.90
C ASP A 183 24.72 -8.92 23.00
N LEU A 184 24.14 -10.01 23.52
CA LEU A 184 23.46 -11.02 22.72
C LEU A 184 22.28 -10.43 21.94
N LEU A 185 21.45 -9.59 22.59
CA LEU A 185 20.32 -8.92 21.94
C LEU A 185 20.83 -7.92 20.91
N MET A 186 21.77 -7.05 21.29
CA MET A 186 22.29 -6.01 20.39
C MET A 186 22.97 -6.63 19.17
N ASN A 187 23.82 -7.64 19.35
CA ASN A 187 24.48 -8.35 18.24
C ASN A 187 23.48 -9.09 17.34
N LYS A 188 22.40 -9.64 17.90
CA LYS A 188 21.35 -10.28 17.12
C LYS A 188 20.66 -9.27 16.19
N VAL A 189 20.18 -8.16 16.74
CA VAL A 189 19.54 -7.09 15.96
C VAL A 189 20.52 -6.47 14.95
N LYS A 190 21.78 -6.26 15.35
CA LYS A 190 22.87 -5.78 14.49
C LYS A 190 23.01 -6.64 13.25
N GLY A 191 23.14 -7.95 13.44
CA GLY A 191 23.35 -8.91 12.37
C GLY A 191 22.17 -8.95 11.40
N GLU A 192 20.95 -8.73 11.89
CA GLU A 192 19.74 -8.79 11.06
C GLU A 192 19.55 -7.53 10.22
N ILE A 193 19.70 -6.35 10.81
CA ILE A 193 19.67 -5.08 10.07
C ILE A 193 20.80 -5.05 9.04
N LYS A 194 22.02 -5.47 9.43
CA LYS A 194 23.18 -5.52 8.53
C LYS A 194 22.91 -6.42 7.32
N GLN A 195 22.33 -7.61 7.52
CA GLN A 195 22.00 -8.53 6.42
C GLN A 195 20.97 -7.93 5.46
N LEU A 196 19.94 -7.25 5.97
CA LEU A 196 18.96 -6.57 5.11
C LEU A 196 19.61 -5.45 4.28
N VAL A 197 20.41 -4.59 4.92
CA VAL A 197 21.10 -3.48 4.23
C VAL A 197 22.07 -4.02 3.18
N GLN A 198 22.80 -5.08 3.50
CA GLN A 198 23.71 -5.74 2.56
C GLN A 198 22.94 -6.34 1.37
N TYR A 199 21.83 -7.04 1.60
CA TYR A 199 20.96 -7.55 0.54
C TYR A 199 20.49 -6.44 -0.41
N ILE A 200 20.06 -5.29 0.12
CA ILE A 200 19.64 -4.14 -0.70
C ILE A 200 20.79 -3.63 -1.57
N LEU A 201 21.98 -3.45 -0.99
CA LEU A 201 23.16 -2.94 -1.70
C LEU A 201 23.71 -3.94 -2.75
N ASP A 202 23.54 -5.24 -2.51
CA ASP A 202 23.93 -6.32 -3.40
C ASP A 202 22.95 -6.52 -4.56
N LEU A 203 21.64 -6.33 -4.32
CA LEU A 203 20.63 -6.38 -5.36
C LEU A 203 20.91 -5.36 -6.46
N ARG A 204 21.38 -4.16 -6.08
CA ARG A 204 21.60 -3.06 -7.01
C ARG A 204 22.84 -2.22 -6.62
N PRO A 205 23.92 -2.28 -7.43
CA PRO A 205 25.16 -1.53 -7.18
C PRO A 205 25.04 0.01 -7.20
N ASP A 206 23.97 0.56 -7.78
CA ASP A 206 23.73 2.00 -7.85
C ASP A 206 23.06 2.56 -6.59
N LEU A 207 22.49 1.70 -5.73
CA LEU A 207 21.77 2.14 -4.53
C LEU A 207 22.71 2.65 -3.45
N ARG A 208 22.19 3.59 -2.66
CA ARG A 208 22.73 4.01 -1.37
C ARG A 208 21.71 3.78 -0.28
N VAL A 209 22.17 3.46 0.92
CA VAL A 209 21.32 3.22 2.09
C VAL A 209 21.66 4.21 3.19
N VAL A 210 20.64 4.89 3.71
CA VAL A 210 20.76 5.64 4.97
C VAL A 210 20.00 4.90 6.06
N ILE A 211 20.72 4.53 7.12
CA ILE A 211 20.13 3.98 8.34
C ILE A 211 19.79 5.17 9.23
N VAL A 212 18.50 5.44 9.40
CA VAL A 212 18.02 6.59 10.18
C VAL A 212 17.73 6.14 11.60
N GLY A 213 18.31 6.87 12.55
CA GLY A 213 18.15 6.62 13.99
C GLY A 213 16.82 7.09 14.56
N TYR A 214 16.51 6.66 15.79
CA TYR A 214 15.38 7.19 16.56
C TYR A 214 15.79 8.43 17.38
N ASP A 215 14.80 9.17 17.88
CA ASP A 215 14.99 10.19 18.91
C ASP A 215 14.60 9.65 20.31
N TYR A 216 14.92 10.39 21.37
CA TYR A 216 14.46 10.07 22.72
C TYR A 216 12.94 10.00 22.79
N PRO A 217 12.37 9.00 23.48
CA PRO A 217 10.93 8.92 23.60
C PRO A 217 10.38 9.94 24.62
N ALA A 218 9.13 10.35 24.44
CA ALA A 218 8.33 11.02 25.46
C ALA A 218 7.74 10.01 26.49
N ARG A 219 7.97 8.72 26.26
CA ARG A 219 7.56 7.58 27.11
C ARG A 219 8.01 7.73 28.56
N TRP A 220 7.04 7.70 29.48
CA TRP A 220 7.33 7.51 30.90
C TRP A 220 7.96 6.12 31.16
N PRO A 221 8.98 5.98 32.04
CA PRO A 221 9.65 4.70 32.27
C PRO A 221 8.67 3.57 32.52
N LYS A 222 8.92 2.40 31.89
CA LYS A 222 8.08 1.20 32.05
C LYS A 222 7.85 0.91 33.54
N SER A 223 6.67 0.43 33.90
CA SER A 223 6.20 0.35 35.30
C SER A 223 7.12 -0.40 36.28
N ARG A 224 7.94 -1.34 35.80
CA ARG A 224 8.91 -2.05 36.65
C ARG A 224 10.31 -1.42 36.67
N MET A 225 10.54 -0.34 35.92
CA MET A 225 11.73 0.53 36.05
C MET A 225 11.48 1.59 37.13
N PRO A 226 12.54 2.22 37.69
CA PRO A 226 12.38 3.35 38.60
C PRO A 226 11.52 4.46 37.99
N GLN A 227 10.49 4.91 38.71
CA GLN A 227 9.56 5.94 38.24
C GLN A 227 10.10 7.35 38.54
N ASN A 228 11.34 7.61 38.13
CA ASN A 228 12.10 8.84 38.38
C ASN A 228 13.16 9.06 37.30
N MET A 229 14.00 10.09 37.46
CA MET A 229 15.11 10.42 36.55
C MET A 229 16.02 9.23 36.21
N ASN A 230 16.28 8.32 37.16
CA ASN A 230 17.11 7.15 36.89
C ASN A 230 16.45 6.18 35.91
N GLY A 231 15.12 6.03 35.96
CA GLY A 231 14.39 5.21 34.99
C GLY A 231 14.40 5.81 33.58
N VAL A 232 14.28 7.14 33.48
CA VAL A 232 14.41 7.87 32.20
C VAL A 232 15.79 7.64 31.61
N ARG A 233 16.83 7.81 32.42
CA ARG A 233 18.21 7.57 32.02
C ARG A 233 18.45 6.13 31.53
N LEU A 234 18.01 5.13 32.30
CA LEU A 234 18.16 3.71 31.95
C LEU A 234 17.46 3.32 30.64
N GLN A 235 16.33 3.96 30.33
CA GLN A 235 15.64 3.79 29.06
C GLN A 235 16.46 4.40 27.91
N ASN A 236 16.94 5.63 28.09
CA ASN A 236 17.75 6.36 27.11
C ASN A 236 19.13 5.71 26.88
N GLU A 237 19.68 4.99 27.86
CA GLU A 237 20.86 4.12 27.72
C GLU A 237 20.63 2.91 26.82
N GLY A 238 19.46 2.28 26.96
CA GLY A 238 19.07 1.17 26.11
C GLY A 238 18.95 1.64 24.66
N LEU A 239 18.29 2.77 24.45
CA LEU A 239 18.13 3.36 23.12
C LEU A 239 19.48 3.76 22.52
N PHE A 240 20.35 4.40 23.32
CA PHE A 240 21.74 4.69 22.94
C PHE A 240 22.47 3.46 22.42
N SER A 241 22.35 2.32 23.13
CA SER A 241 23.02 1.07 22.74
C SER A 241 22.54 0.57 21.37
N MET A 242 21.26 0.75 21.07
CA MET A 242 20.70 0.40 19.76
C MET A 242 21.14 1.38 18.66
N GLU A 243 21.11 2.68 18.92
CA GLU A 243 21.61 3.66 17.94
C GLU A 243 23.10 3.47 17.65
N LEU A 244 23.90 3.09 18.67
CA LEU A 244 25.32 2.78 18.48
C LEU A 244 25.48 1.52 17.62
N THR A 245 24.64 0.52 17.84
CA THR A 245 24.60 -0.69 17.00
C THR A 245 24.36 -0.33 15.53
N LYS A 246 23.42 0.58 15.22
CA LYS A 246 23.15 1.03 13.85
C LYS A 246 24.31 1.81 13.23
N PHE A 247 24.97 2.67 14.02
CA PHE A 247 26.18 3.35 13.58
C PHE A 247 27.27 2.36 13.21
N GLU A 248 27.53 1.35 14.04
CA GLU A 248 28.52 0.32 13.76
C GLU A 248 28.21 -0.49 12.49
N ILE A 249 26.93 -0.74 12.18
CA ILE A 249 26.54 -1.40 10.92
C ILE A 249 27.03 -0.59 9.72
N ALA A 250 26.81 0.73 9.72
CA ALA A 250 27.26 1.60 8.64
C ALA A 250 28.79 1.57 8.51
N GLN A 251 29.52 1.65 9.63
CA GLN A 251 30.99 1.59 9.65
C GLN A 251 31.53 0.24 9.13
N GLU A 252 30.93 -0.87 9.55
CA GLU A 252 31.33 -2.21 9.13
C GLU A 252 31.06 -2.45 7.65
N LEU A 253 29.90 -2.04 7.15
CA LEU A 253 29.56 -2.17 5.73
C LEU A 253 30.43 -1.26 4.86
N ALA A 254 30.67 -0.02 5.29
CA ALA A 254 31.61 0.87 4.61
C ALA A 254 33.01 0.23 4.50
N SER A 255 33.48 -0.43 5.57
CA SER A 255 34.76 -1.15 5.59
C SER A 255 34.75 -2.47 4.80
N SER A 256 33.58 -2.97 4.41
CA SER A 256 33.38 -4.26 3.73
C SER A 256 33.02 -4.13 2.25
N GLY A 257 33.39 -3.03 1.60
CA GLY A 257 33.19 -2.81 0.17
C GLY A 257 32.00 -1.93 -0.21
N TYR A 258 31.28 -1.37 0.77
CA TYR A 258 30.14 -0.45 0.53
C TYR A 258 30.46 1.00 0.93
N ALA A 259 31.73 1.39 0.96
CA ALA A 259 32.16 2.74 1.30
C ALA A 259 31.44 3.80 0.43
N GLY A 260 30.94 4.86 1.06
CA GLY A 260 30.21 5.93 0.37
C GLY A 260 28.80 5.56 -0.11
N ARG A 261 28.34 4.33 0.16
CA ARG A 261 27.00 3.83 -0.19
C ARG A 261 26.12 3.53 1.03
N VAL A 262 26.66 3.64 2.24
CA VAL A 262 25.93 3.45 3.48
C VAL A 262 26.29 4.54 4.49
N ARG A 263 25.29 5.11 5.15
CA ARG A 263 25.47 6.10 6.23
C ARG A 263 24.49 5.81 7.37
N PHE A 264 24.87 6.21 8.58
CA PHE A 264 23.96 6.27 9.71
C PHE A 264 23.70 7.73 10.07
N VAL A 265 22.44 8.09 10.29
CA VAL A 265 22.05 9.44 10.73
C VAL A 265 21.48 9.36 12.14
N GLN A 266 22.21 9.96 13.08
CA GLN A 266 21.85 10.01 14.50
C GLN A 266 20.78 11.06 14.77
N ASN A 267 19.75 10.71 15.55
CA ASN A 267 18.63 11.58 15.88
C ASN A 267 18.41 11.82 17.38
N LEU A 268 19.16 11.16 18.27
CA LEU A 268 19.03 11.36 19.71
C LEU A 268 19.24 12.82 20.14
N GLY A 269 18.22 13.39 20.77
CA GLY A 269 18.16 14.77 21.25
C GLY A 269 17.58 15.76 20.25
N MET A 270 17.13 15.33 19.07
CA MET A 270 16.61 16.25 18.04
C MET A 270 15.35 16.98 18.51
N MET A 271 14.35 16.30 19.08
CA MET A 271 13.14 16.99 19.55
C MET A 271 13.44 17.85 20.78
N GLN A 272 14.33 17.40 21.66
CA GLN A 272 14.78 18.20 22.81
C GLN A 272 15.49 19.49 22.39
N HIS A 273 16.27 19.45 21.31
CA HIS A 273 16.88 20.65 20.74
C HIS A 273 15.80 21.56 20.12
N THR A 274 14.91 21.01 19.30
CA THR A 274 13.95 21.79 18.51
C THR A 274 12.83 22.41 19.36
N TYR A 275 12.30 21.69 20.32
CA TYR A 275 11.14 22.10 21.12
C TYR A 275 11.51 22.54 22.54
N GLY A 276 12.79 22.43 22.93
CA GLY A 276 13.23 22.60 24.32
C GLY A 276 13.08 21.30 25.10
N ALA A 277 13.22 21.33 26.43
CA ALA A 277 13.06 20.13 27.25
C ALA A 277 12.64 20.48 28.69
N TYR A 278 12.09 19.49 29.40
CA TYR A 278 11.74 19.61 30.80
C TYR A 278 12.56 18.66 31.67
N LYS A 279 13.32 19.21 32.61
CA LYS A 279 14.13 18.46 33.58
C LYS A 279 13.28 18.05 34.79
N GLY A 280 12.39 17.10 34.56
CA GLY A 280 11.40 16.65 35.52
C GLY A 280 10.46 15.58 34.95
N ASN A 281 9.41 15.26 35.69
CA ASN A 281 8.24 14.60 35.13
C ASN A 281 7.42 15.64 34.37
N GLU A 282 7.67 15.74 33.06
CA GLU A 282 6.99 16.67 32.16
C GLU A 282 5.46 16.48 32.17
N ARG A 283 4.99 15.23 32.22
CA ARG A 283 3.56 14.90 32.26
C ARG A 283 2.84 15.44 33.50
N ALA A 284 3.55 15.48 34.63
CA ALA A 284 3.04 15.99 35.90
C ALA A 284 3.52 17.41 36.20
N ASN A 285 4.22 18.06 35.26
CA ASN A 285 4.90 19.34 35.42
C ASN A 285 5.67 19.45 36.76
N THR A 286 6.38 18.38 37.13
CA THR A 286 7.05 18.27 38.45
C THR A 286 8.57 18.17 38.25
N PRO A 287 9.39 19.13 38.74
CA PRO A 287 10.84 19.12 38.54
C PRO A 287 11.51 17.94 39.25
N TRP A 288 12.68 17.52 38.75
CA TRP A 288 13.52 16.60 39.50
C TRP A 288 14.00 17.25 40.82
N ALA A 289 14.22 16.44 41.85
CA ALA A 289 14.63 16.94 43.16
C ALA A 289 15.94 17.75 43.06
N GLY A 290 15.94 18.96 43.62
CA GLY A 290 17.09 19.87 43.57
C GLY A 290 17.23 20.70 42.29
N VAL A 291 16.30 20.59 41.34
CA VAL A 291 16.29 21.42 40.11
C VAL A 291 15.40 22.65 40.32
N VAL A 292 16.02 23.84 40.32
CA VAL A 292 15.32 25.13 40.54
C VAL A 292 14.64 25.64 39.26
N ASN A 293 15.24 25.41 38.09
CA ASN A 293 14.73 25.85 36.79
C ASN A 293 14.66 24.63 35.84
N PRO A 294 13.53 23.90 35.80
CA PRO A 294 13.42 22.68 35.03
C PRO A 294 13.20 22.90 33.53
N ASN A 295 12.74 24.08 33.12
CA ASN A 295 12.49 24.39 31.70
C ASN A 295 13.80 24.72 30.97
N ILE A 296 14.05 24.02 29.87
CA ILE A 296 15.17 24.24 28.97
C ILE A 296 14.60 24.76 27.64
N ALA A 297 15.06 25.92 27.20
CA ALA A 297 14.55 26.56 25.99
C ALA A 297 15.00 25.83 24.70
N PRO A 298 14.21 25.90 23.61
CA PRO A 298 14.65 25.48 22.29
C PRO A 298 16.05 26.00 21.92
N GLY A 299 16.82 25.20 21.19
CA GLY A 299 18.17 25.51 20.75
C GLY A 299 19.26 25.41 21.82
N THR A 300 18.91 25.14 23.08
CA THR A 300 19.87 25.14 24.20
C THR A 300 20.67 23.83 24.30
N LEU A 301 20.00 22.68 24.11
CA LEU A 301 20.64 21.36 24.21
C LEU A 301 21.45 21.04 22.95
N PRO A 302 22.53 20.25 23.02
CA PRO A 302 23.37 19.98 21.84
C PRO A 302 22.63 19.13 20.80
N LEU A 303 22.94 19.37 19.52
CA LEU A 303 22.54 18.47 18.44
C LEU A 303 23.39 17.19 18.46
N PRO A 304 22.86 16.05 17.98
CA PRO A 304 23.66 14.86 17.76
C PRO A 304 24.68 15.06 16.62
N GLY A 305 25.71 14.23 16.57
CA GLY A 305 26.78 14.27 15.57
C GLY A 305 26.31 13.94 14.15
N SER A 306 26.99 14.49 13.15
CA SER A 306 26.71 14.31 11.72
C SER A 306 27.81 13.54 10.99
N GLY A 307 27.47 12.98 9.84
CA GLY A 307 28.35 12.12 9.04
C GLY A 307 28.91 10.95 9.85
N ASP A 308 30.23 10.76 9.82
CA ASP A 308 30.90 9.66 10.51
C ASP A 308 31.25 9.97 11.98
N THR A 309 30.75 11.08 12.53
CA THR A 309 31.03 11.51 13.90
C THR A 309 29.96 11.01 14.86
N TRP A 310 30.33 10.09 15.75
CA TRP A 310 29.45 9.69 16.84
C TRP A 310 29.40 10.74 17.96
N GLN A 311 28.25 11.37 18.11
CA GLN A 311 27.94 12.21 19.26
C GLN A 311 26.44 12.16 19.56
N VAL A 312 26.08 12.02 20.83
CA VAL A 312 24.69 12.05 21.27
C VAL A 312 24.28 13.48 21.64
N GLY A 313 23.11 13.90 21.13
CA GLY A 313 22.50 15.18 21.46
C GLY A 313 21.61 15.12 22.70
N GLY A 314 21.04 16.27 23.06
CA GLY A 314 20.06 16.36 24.14
C GLY A 314 20.63 16.20 25.56
N ASP A 315 19.74 15.88 26.51
CA ASP A 315 20.05 15.50 27.90
C ASP A 315 19.32 14.17 28.23
N PRO A 316 20.06 13.08 28.53
CA PRO A 316 19.45 11.78 28.83
C PRO A 316 18.62 11.74 30.11
N ASP A 317 18.69 12.77 30.96
CA ASP A 317 17.85 12.90 32.15
C ASP A 317 16.49 13.56 31.87
N CYS A 318 16.25 13.98 30.62
CA CYS A 318 15.00 14.57 30.18
C CYS A 318 14.25 13.58 29.28
N LEU A 319 12.92 13.62 29.36
CA LEU A 319 12.08 13.04 28.30
C LEU A 319 12.14 13.93 27.07
N ALA A 320 11.75 13.41 25.91
CA ALA A 320 11.48 14.29 24.79
C ALA A 320 10.16 15.06 25.02
N PRO A 321 10.04 16.27 24.46
CA PRO A 321 8.89 17.14 24.71
C PRO A 321 7.58 16.51 24.23
N LEU A 322 6.56 16.53 25.09
CA LEU A 322 5.27 15.90 24.79
C LEU A 322 4.64 16.44 23.51
N ASP A 323 4.77 17.74 23.26
CA ASP A 323 4.19 18.42 22.09
C ASP A 323 4.80 17.95 20.74
N SER A 324 5.95 17.27 20.78
CA SER A 324 6.59 16.72 19.59
C SER A 324 6.12 15.30 19.23
N TYR A 325 5.34 14.65 20.10
CA TYR A 325 4.88 13.27 19.95
C TYR A 325 3.36 13.18 19.85
N ILE A 326 2.85 12.51 18.81
CA ILE A 326 1.40 12.32 18.66
C ILE A 326 0.85 11.50 19.82
N ASP A 327 1.51 10.40 20.16
CA ASP A 327 1.05 9.38 21.11
C ASP A 327 1.49 9.66 22.54
N LEU A 328 2.18 10.80 22.74
CA LEU A 328 2.88 11.13 23.98
C LEU A 328 3.83 10.00 24.40
N ASP A 329 4.37 9.22 23.45
CA ASP A 329 5.15 8.03 23.74
C ASP A 329 6.39 7.96 22.84
N ILE A 330 6.27 7.51 21.59
CA ILE A 330 7.40 7.20 20.70
C ILE A 330 7.25 7.67 19.25
N HIS A 331 6.05 8.07 18.81
CA HIS A 331 5.80 8.52 17.44
C HIS A 331 5.70 10.04 17.36
N LEU A 332 6.44 10.64 16.43
CA LEU A 332 6.49 12.08 16.25
C LEU A 332 5.22 12.62 15.60
N THR A 333 4.95 13.91 15.81
CA THR A 333 4.03 14.70 14.99
C THR A 333 4.58 14.87 13.58
N ALA A 334 3.73 15.25 12.61
CA ALA A 334 4.18 15.55 11.25
C ALA A 334 5.33 16.60 11.24
N PRO A 335 5.23 17.73 11.97
CA PRO A 335 6.37 18.65 12.11
C PRO A 335 7.62 18.01 12.73
N GLY A 336 7.47 17.08 13.69
CA GLY A 336 8.58 16.34 14.26
C GLY A 336 9.27 15.44 13.23
N TYR A 337 8.51 14.73 12.39
CA TYR A 337 9.07 13.94 11.29
C TYR A 337 9.72 14.81 10.20
N GLU A 338 9.21 16.02 9.93
CA GLU A 338 9.90 16.97 9.03
C GLU A 338 11.29 17.34 9.54
N VAL A 339 11.47 17.52 10.86
CA VAL A 339 12.78 17.77 11.47
C VAL A 339 13.73 16.58 11.24
N ILE A 340 13.23 15.35 11.36
CA ILE A 340 14.01 14.13 11.07
C ILE A 340 14.34 14.03 9.58
N ALA A 341 13.40 14.38 8.70
CA ALA A 341 13.61 14.37 7.26
C ALA A 341 14.68 15.38 6.83
N ARG A 342 14.59 16.63 7.29
CA ARG A 342 15.64 17.64 7.08
C ARG A 342 16.98 17.15 7.58
N ARG A 343 17.01 16.48 8.74
CA ARG A 343 18.27 15.96 9.31
C ARG A 343 18.99 14.97 8.38
N PHE A 344 18.32 13.95 7.85
CA PHE A 344 19.00 13.02 6.95
C PHE A 344 19.22 13.59 5.53
N LEU A 345 18.41 14.58 5.11
CA LEU A 345 18.65 15.34 3.88
C LEU A 345 19.91 16.18 3.96
N ASP A 346 20.07 16.95 5.04
CA ASP A 346 21.24 17.78 5.33
C ASP A 346 22.52 16.94 5.47
N ASP A 347 22.41 15.71 6.00
CA ASP A 347 23.56 14.86 6.27
C ASP A 347 24.10 14.16 5.00
N CYS A 348 23.23 13.54 4.20
CA CYS A 348 23.69 12.80 3.01
C CYS A 348 22.66 12.64 1.89
N VAL A 349 21.36 12.59 2.19
CA VAL A 349 20.36 12.22 1.17
C VAL A 349 20.19 13.29 0.10
N ALA A 350 20.20 14.59 0.46
CA ALA A 350 20.08 15.64 -0.54
C ALA A 350 21.28 15.66 -1.49
N GLU A 351 22.49 15.38 -0.99
CA GLU A 351 23.68 15.21 -1.83
C GLU A 351 23.50 14.06 -2.81
N TRP A 352 23.09 12.88 -2.33
CA TRP A 352 22.92 11.69 -3.17
C TRP A 352 21.84 11.87 -4.23
N LEU A 353 20.72 12.52 -3.91
CA LEU A 353 19.65 12.81 -4.86
C LEU A 353 20.06 13.82 -5.95
N ASN A 354 21.09 14.63 -5.67
CA ASN A 354 21.69 15.55 -6.63
C ASN A 354 22.69 14.88 -7.58
N TYR A 355 23.02 13.59 -7.41
CA TYR A 355 23.82 12.89 -8.40
C TYR A 355 23.05 12.76 -9.72
N PRO A 356 23.70 12.99 -10.88
CA PRO A 356 23.05 12.80 -12.17
C PRO A 356 22.70 11.33 -12.35
N LYS A 357 21.52 11.07 -12.92
CA LYS A 357 20.96 9.75 -13.16
C LYS A 357 20.25 9.74 -14.50
N VAL A 358 20.27 8.60 -15.20
CA VAL A 358 19.45 8.40 -16.41
C VAL A 358 18.00 8.22 -15.96
N LEU A 359 17.09 9.05 -16.51
CA LEU A 359 15.68 9.02 -16.20
C LEU A 359 14.87 8.25 -17.24
N SER A 360 15.28 8.19 -18.49
CA SER A 360 14.57 7.40 -19.49
C SER A 360 15.45 7.11 -20.68
N ILE A 361 15.13 5.99 -21.35
CA ILE A 361 15.57 5.75 -22.72
C ILE A 361 14.33 5.42 -23.55
N LEU A 362 14.04 6.25 -24.55
CA LEU A 362 12.85 6.12 -25.37
C LEU A 362 13.23 5.86 -26.82
N PRO A 363 12.67 4.83 -27.49
CA PRO A 363 12.84 4.69 -28.92
C PRO A 363 12.12 5.83 -29.65
N ASP A 364 12.76 6.41 -30.66
CA ASP A 364 12.07 7.33 -31.57
C ASP A 364 11.11 6.52 -32.46
N GLU A 365 9.81 6.81 -32.39
CA GLU A 365 8.83 6.10 -33.20
C GLU A 365 9.02 6.40 -34.71
N GLY A 366 9.32 5.35 -35.50
CA GLY A 366 9.39 5.44 -36.96
C GLY A 366 10.04 4.24 -37.65
N LYS A 367 9.63 3.92 -38.88
CA LYS A 367 10.30 2.92 -39.74
C LYS A 367 11.58 3.54 -40.35
N ALA A 368 12.60 3.77 -39.53
CA ALA A 368 13.92 4.23 -40.00
C ALA A 368 14.87 3.05 -40.23
N ALA A 369 15.85 3.21 -41.13
CA ALA A 369 16.90 2.22 -41.37
C ALA A 369 17.90 2.09 -40.20
N GLN A 370 17.91 3.07 -39.29
CA GLN A 370 18.69 3.09 -38.06
C GLN A 370 17.75 3.22 -36.86
N LEU A 371 18.12 2.56 -35.76
CA LEU A 371 17.40 2.69 -34.50
C LEU A 371 17.89 3.94 -33.79
N LYS A 372 16.95 4.75 -33.30
CA LYS A 372 17.28 5.97 -32.58
C LYS A 372 16.60 5.96 -31.23
N PHE A 373 17.35 6.37 -30.21
CA PHE A 373 16.89 6.44 -28.84
C PHE A 373 17.14 7.83 -28.29
N THR A 374 16.16 8.38 -27.58
CA THR A 374 16.31 9.59 -26.78
C THR A 374 16.61 9.17 -25.34
N VAL A 375 17.76 9.63 -24.83
CA VAL A 375 18.22 9.39 -23.47
C VAL A 375 18.12 10.69 -22.70
N THR A 376 17.40 10.67 -21.58
CA THR A 376 17.17 11.84 -20.73
C THR A 376 17.83 11.64 -19.38
N PHE A 377 18.60 12.62 -18.92
CA PHE A 377 19.27 12.66 -17.62
C PHE A 377 18.52 13.55 -16.63
N SER A 378 18.75 13.36 -15.34
CA SER A 378 18.16 14.18 -14.27
C SER A 378 18.76 15.59 -14.20
N HIS A 379 19.93 15.80 -14.80
CA HIS A 379 20.66 17.05 -14.81
C HIS A 379 21.36 17.24 -16.16
N PRO A 380 21.73 18.48 -16.52
CA PRO A 380 22.64 18.72 -17.63
C PRO A 380 23.99 18.04 -17.42
N VAL A 381 24.38 17.16 -18.35
CA VAL A 381 25.64 16.40 -18.29
C VAL A 381 26.54 16.70 -19.49
N THR A 382 27.83 16.43 -19.32
CA THR A 382 28.87 16.43 -20.34
C THR A 382 29.56 15.08 -20.37
N GLY A 383 30.36 14.82 -21.41
CA GLY A 383 31.15 13.58 -21.54
C GLY A 383 30.41 12.40 -22.16
N VAL A 384 29.14 12.58 -22.57
CA VAL A 384 28.33 11.53 -23.18
C VAL A 384 28.82 11.23 -24.60
N ASP A 385 29.30 10.00 -24.82
CA ASP A 385 29.76 9.53 -26.12
C ASP A 385 29.35 8.07 -26.42
N ALA A 386 29.83 7.53 -27.54
CA ALA A 386 29.43 6.20 -28.00
C ALA A 386 29.88 5.05 -27.08
N SER A 387 30.90 5.27 -26.23
CA SER A 387 31.39 4.27 -25.29
C SER A 387 30.48 4.07 -24.07
N ASP A 388 29.55 5.00 -23.85
CA ASP A 388 28.60 4.96 -22.74
C ASP A 388 27.33 4.17 -23.06
N PHE A 389 27.23 3.56 -24.25
CA PHE A 389 26.03 2.84 -24.67
C PHE A 389 26.33 1.43 -25.19
N GLU A 390 25.49 0.48 -24.77
CA GLU A 390 25.46 -0.88 -25.31
C GLU A 390 24.06 -1.19 -25.85
N VAL A 391 23.99 -1.94 -26.96
CA VAL A 391 22.73 -2.32 -27.59
C VAL A 391 22.63 -3.83 -27.74
N PHE A 392 21.50 -4.35 -27.27
CA PHE A 392 21.20 -5.78 -27.19
C PHE A 392 20.00 -6.12 -28.08
N LEU A 393 20.06 -7.31 -28.67
CA LEU A 393 18.93 -7.93 -29.37
C LEU A 393 18.63 -9.27 -28.67
N GLY A 394 17.56 -9.31 -27.87
CA GLY A 394 17.37 -10.44 -26.94
C GLY A 394 18.47 -10.45 -25.86
N ALA A 395 19.11 -11.60 -25.62
CA ALA A 395 20.15 -11.74 -24.59
C ALA A 395 21.57 -11.44 -25.10
N ASP A 396 21.77 -11.28 -26.41
CA ASP A 396 23.09 -11.12 -27.03
C ASP A 396 23.40 -9.65 -27.32
N LYS A 397 24.63 -9.22 -26.96
CA LYS A 397 25.19 -7.92 -27.37
C LYS A 397 25.39 -7.95 -28.88
N ALA A 398 24.67 -7.09 -29.60
CA ALA A 398 24.47 -7.32 -31.03
C ALA A 398 24.90 -6.17 -31.95
N MET A 399 24.90 -4.91 -31.50
CA MET A 399 24.94 -3.75 -32.41
C MET A 399 25.97 -2.68 -32.02
N SER A 400 26.47 -1.95 -33.02
CA SER A 400 27.37 -0.81 -32.86
C SER A 400 26.62 0.52 -32.78
N ILE A 401 27.07 1.41 -31.91
CA ILE A 401 26.63 2.81 -31.86
C ILE A 401 27.25 3.57 -33.03
N VAL A 402 26.41 4.21 -33.84
CA VAL A 402 26.80 4.97 -35.03
C VAL A 402 27.05 6.43 -34.69
N GLY A 403 26.34 6.97 -33.70
CA GLY A 403 26.53 8.34 -33.26
C GLY A 403 25.71 8.70 -32.04
N VAL A 404 26.24 9.67 -31.30
CA VAL A 404 25.57 10.33 -30.17
C VAL A 404 25.56 11.82 -30.47
N THR A 405 24.39 12.43 -30.37
CA THR A 405 24.20 13.88 -30.61
C THR A 405 23.27 14.44 -29.54
N GLY A 406 23.52 15.65 -29.06
CA GLY A 406 22.71 16.27 -28.01
C GLY A 406 23.57 17.12 -27.10
N SER A 407 22.93 17.72 -26.10
CA SER A 407 23.60 18.57 -25.11
C SER A 407 22.66 18.80 -23.93
N GLY A 408 23.21 19.23 -22.79
CA GLY A 408 22.40 19.46 -21.60
C GLY A 408 21.97 18.12 -21.02
N ASP A 409 20.67 17.94 -20.78
CA ASP A 409 20.12 16.74 -20.15
C ASP A 409 19.59 15.71 -21.15
N THR A 410 19.63 16.00 -22.46
CA THR A 410 18.98 15.17 -23.49
C THR A 410 19.93 14.85 -24.63
N TYR A 411 20.07 13.56 -24.91
CA TYR A 411 20.94 13.02 -25.96
C TYR A 411 20.18 12.03 -26.85
N ARG A 412 20.48 12.06 -28.14
CA ARG A 412 19.99 11.11 -29.13
C ARG A 412 21.11 10.16 -29.52
N VAL A 413 20.86 8.87 -29.31
CA VAL A 413 21.77 7.77 -29.62
C VAL A 413 21.26 7.05 -30.85
N THR A 414 22.13 6.85 -31.84
CA THR A 414 21.80 6.15 -33.09
C THR A 414 22.58 4.84 -33.16
N ALA A 415 21.87 3.73 -33.32
CA ALA A 415 22.45 2.40 -33.47
C ALA A 415 22.14 1.81 -34.86
N ASP A 416 23.07 1.04 -35.41
CA ASP A 416 22.87 0.31 -36.66
C ASP A 416 22.24 -1.06 -36.36
N PRO A 417 20.99 -1.34 -36.79
CA PRO A 417 20.36 -2.62 -36.57
C PRO A 417 20.98 -3.76 -37.39
N GLY A 418 21.82 -3.48 -38.39
CA GLY A 418 22.47 -4.52 -39.21
C GLY A 418 21.49 -5.47 -39.93
N GLY A 419 20.22 -5.05 -40.09
CA GLY A 419 19.14 -5.87 -40.67
C GLY A 419 18.41 -6.78 -39.68
N ALA A 420 18.69 -6.71 -38.37
CA ALA A 420 18.02 -7.52 -37.35
C ALA A 420 16.60 -7.03 -37.04
N SER A 421 15.71 -7.97 -36.71
CA SER A 421 14.32 -7.72 -36.27
C SER A 421 14.08 -8.34 -34.90
N GLY A 422 13.55 -7.59 -33.95
CA GLY A 422 13.25 -8.06 -32.60
C GLY A 422 13.17 -6.91 -31.59
N ASN A 423 12.95 -7.22 -30.30
CA ASN A 423 12.99 -6.23 -29.23
C ASN A 423 14.44 -5.80 -28.99
N VAL A 424 14.70 -4.51 -29.16
CA VAL A 424 16.02 -3.91 -28.96
C VAL A 424 16.04 -3.24 -27.60
N LEU A 425 17.06 -3.56 -26.81
CA LEU A 425 17.34 -2.94 -25.52
C LEU A 425 18.60 -2.11 -25.66
N ILE A 426 18.60 -0.91 -25.10
CA ILE A 426 19.77 -0.06 -25.00
C ILE A 426 20.06 0.17 -23.52
N ARG A 427 21.34 0.13 -23.19
CA ARG A 427 21.85 0.32 -21.84
C ARG A 427 22.77 1.52 -21.82
N VAL A 428 22.67 2.35 -20.79
CA VAL A 428 23.72 3.30 -20.43
C VAL A 428 24.73 2.59 -19.53
N VAL A 429 26.00 2.63 -19.91
CA VAL A 429 27.13 2.11 -19.16
C VAL A 429 27.85 3.27 -18.52
N ASP A 430 28.00 3.20 -17.20
CA ASP A 430 28.75 4.19 -16.45
C ASP A 430 30.23 3.79 -16.32
N ASN A 431 31.10 4.60 -16.88
CA ASN A 431 32.56 4.48 -16.84
C ASN A 431 33.23 5.75 -16.24
N ASP A 432 32.46 6.57 -15.51
CA ASP A 432 32.85 7.90 -14.99
C ASP A 432 33.21 8.96 -16.08
N SER A 433 32.91 8.74 -17.36
CA SER A 433 33.06 9.77 -18.41
C SER A 433 31.98 10.86 -18.27
N ILE A 434 30.74 10.45 -17.98
CA ILE A 434 29.56 11.30 -17.89
C ILE A 434 29.57 12.03 -16.55
N ALA A 435 29.48 13.36 -16.60
CA ALA A 435 29.52 14.21 -15.42
C ALA A 435 28.58 15.41 -15.53
N ARG A 436 28.06 15.89 -14.40
CA ARG A 436 27.29 17.13 -14.34
C ARG A 436 28.10 18.29 -14.92
N SER A 437 27.42 19.12 -15.69
CA SER A 437 28.03 20.25 -16.38
C SER A 437 28.48 21.37 -15.44
N ASP A 438 27.84 21.48 -14.26
CA ASP A 438 28.04 22.59 -13.32
C ASP A 438 29.11 22.31 -12.26
N ASN A 439 29.25 21.05 -11.81
CA ASN A 439 30.14 20.70 -10.70
C ASN A 439 30.96 19.41 -10.92
N SER A 440 30.90 18.81 -12.12
CA SER A 440 31.66 17.61 -12.50
C SER A 440 31.38 16.34 -11.68
N VAL A 441 30.31 16.30 -10.88
CA VAL A 441 29.87 15.07 -10.20
C VAL A 441 29.49 14.01 -11.25
N LYS A 442 29.98 12.78 -11.07
CA LYS A 442 29.83 11.68 -12.03
C LYS A 442 28.42 11.07 -12.04
N LEU A 443 28.03 10.46 -13.16
CA LEU A 443 26.79 9.68 -13.29
C LEU A 443 26.71 8.66 -12.16
N GLY A 444 25.61 8.65 -11.39
CA GLY A 444 25.45 7.76 -10.23
C GLY A 444 26.28 8.13 -8.99
N GLY A 445 27.08 9.19 -9.03
CA GLY A 445 27.97 9.64 -7.96
C GLY A 445 29.38 9.04 -8.07
N PRO A 446 30.23 9.16 -7.03
CA PRO A 446 31.63 8.72 -7.12
C PRO A 446 31.79 7.21 -7.40
N GLY A 447 32.52 6.87 -8.48
CA GLY A 447 33.00 5.53 -8.82
C GLY A 447 32.22 4.85 -9.95
N ALA A 448 32.93 4.19 -10.86
CA ALA A 448 32.32 3.58 -12.05
C ALA A 448 31.33 2.44 -11.76
N GLY A 449 30.35 2.30 -12.65
CA GLY A 449 29.34 1.24 -12.64
C GLY A 449 28.15 1.51 -11.71
N ASN A 450 28.07 2.70 -11.10
CA ASN A 450 26.98 3.09 -10.22
C ASN A 450 25.91 3.94 -10.93
N GLY A 451 26.11 4.25 -12.22
CA GLY A 451 25.19 4.98 -13.08
C GLY A 451 24.49 4.14 -14.16
N LEU A 452 24.60 2.81 -14.12
CA LEU A 452 24.07 1.91 -15.14
C LEU A 452 22.53 1.97 -15.22
N PHE A 453 21.97 1.91 -16.43
CA PHE A 453 20.52 1.97 -16.66
C PHE A 453 20.09 1.15 -17.89
N GLU A 454 19.02 0.34 -17.77
CA GLU A 454 18.62 -0.69 -18.76
C GLU A 454 17.13 -0.67 -19.16
N TYR A 455 16.38 0.36 -18.79
CA TYR A 455 14.93 0.40 -19.01
C TYR A 455 14.51 1.26 -20.20
N ASN A 456 13.89 0.65 -21.21
CA ASN A 456 13.34 1.37 -22.36
C ASN A 456 11.90 1.82 -22.11
N GLY A 457 11.71 2.97 -21.48
CA GLY A 457 10.39 3.53 -21.23
C GLY A 457 10.43 4.89 -20.52
N THR A 458 9.27 5.55 -20.45
CA THR A 458 9.02 6.68 -19.56
C THR A 458 8.60 6.13 -18.21
N TYR A 459 9.00 6.80 -17.14
CA TYR A 459 8.47 6.48 -15.81
C TYR A 459 7.26 7.34 -15.54
N GLU A 460 6.09 6.73 -15.66
CA GLU A 460 4.86 7.35 -15.18
C GLU A 460 4.70 6.98 -13.71
N HIS A 461 5.13 7.88 -12.83
CA HIS A 461 4.73 7.83 -11.43
C HIS A 461 3.64 8.86 -11.20
N ALA A 462 2.44 8.36 -10.91
CA ALA A 462 1.37 9.18 -10.37
C ALA A 462 1.43 9.08 -8.85
N ASP A 463 1.42 10.23 -8.18
CA ASP A 463 1.08 10.27 -6.76
C ASP A 463 -0.25 9.53 -6.58
N ILE A 464 -0.33 8.71 -5.53
CA ILE A 464 -1.63 8.24 -5.07
C ILE A 464 -2.31 9.47 -4.45
N VAL A 465 -3.14 10.14 -5.24
CA VAL A 465 -3.89 11.31 -4.81
C VAL A 465 -5.00 10.83 -3.90
N ARG A 466 -5.14 11.44 -2.70
CA ARG A 466 -6.32 11.21 -1.87
C ARG A 466 -7.56 11.50 -2.73
N PRO A 467 -8.43 10.51 -2.95
CA PRO A 467 -9.59 10.70 -3.80
C PRO A 467 -10.61 11.62 -3.12
N GLY A 468 -11.46 12.25 -3.91
CA GLY A 468 -12.66 12.87 -3.37
C GLY A 468 -13.55 11.80 -2.72
N ASP A 469 -14.28 12.18 -1.69
CA ASP A 469 -15.11 11.22 -0.94
C ASP A 469 -16.18 10.56 -1.83
N ASP A 470 -16.56 11.20 -2.94
CA ASP A 470 -17.51 10.68 -3.94
C ASP A 470 -16.88 9.78 -5.03
N ASP A 471 -15.56 9.52 -4.98
CA ASP A 471 -14.87 8.56 -5.85
C ASP A 471 -14.52 7.27 -5.10
N PHE A 472 -15.51 6.40 -4.96
CA PHE A 472 -15.40 5.16 -4.22
C PHE A 472 -14.37 4.19 -4.80
N THR A 473 -14.23 4.13 -6.13
CA THR A 473 -13.25 3.24 -6.76
C THR A 473 -11.84 3.70 -6.41
N ALA A 474 -11.58 5.01 -6.51
CA ALA A 474 -10.31 5.55 -6.10
C ALA A 474 -10.08 5.43 -4.59
N ALA A 475 -11.12 5.57 -3.75
CA ALA A 475 -11.03 5.38 -2.29
C ALA A 475 -10.64 3.95 -1.90
N ILE A 476 -11.28 2.94 -2.50
CA ILE A 476 -10.92 1.53 -2.28
C ILE A 476 -9.50 1.26 -2.78
N ASN A 477 -9.13 1.74 -3.97
CA ASN A 477 -7.77 1.59 -4.49
C ASN A 477 -6.73 2.26 -3.60
N TYR A 478 -7.04 3.45 -3.08
CA TYR A 478 -6.18 4.16 -2.15
C TYR A 478 -5.95 3.30 -0.91
N LEU A 479 -7.01 2.80 -0.26
CA LEU A 479 -6.91 1.92 0.89
C LEU A 479 -6.15 0.63 0.58
N TYR A 480 -6.35 0.03 -0.58
CA TYR A 480 -5.61 -1.15 -1.04
C TYR A 480 -4.11 -0.88 -1.13
N LEU A 481 -3.72 0.18 -1.85
CA LEU A 481 -2.33 0.52 -2.05
C LEU A 481 -1.62 0.86 -0.74
N ASN A 482 -2.33 1.41 0.24
CA ASN A 482 -1.75 1.68 1.54
C ASN A 482 -1.73 0.42 2.43
N SER A 483 -2.74 -0.46 2.36
CA SER A 483 -2.87 -1.63 3.26
C SER A 483 -2.15 -2.88 2.78
N ARG A 484 -1.70 -2.93 1.53
CA ARG A 484 -1.00 -4.09 0.94
C ARG A 484 0.21 -4.58 1.74
N ALA A 485 0.93 -3.69 2.44
CA ALA A 485 2.04 -4.04 3.34
C ALA A 485 1.63 -4.99 4.50
N TYR A 486 0.34 -5.00 4.83
CA TYR A 486 -0.27 -5.68 5.96
C TYR A 486 -1.23 -6.80 5.52
N GLU A 487 -1.36 -7.13 4.23
CA GLU A 487 -2.29 -8.18 3.77
C GLU A 487 -2.06 -9.53 4.46
N ASP A 488 -0.80 -9.89 4.71
CA ASP A 488 -0.43 -11.09 5.48
C ASP A 488 -0.98 -11.04 6.91
N LEU A 489 -1.06 -9.85 7.51
CA LEU A 489 -1.61 -9.59 8.84
C LEU A 489 -3.13 -9.42 8.82
N LEU A 490 -3.72 -9.24 7.64
CA LEU A 490 -5.16 -9.17 7.41
C LEU A 490 -5.77 -10.55 7.09
N PHE A 491 -4.97 -11.62 7.12
CA PHE A 491 -5.41 -13.02 7.05
C PHE A 491 -6.32 -13.33 5.84
N GLY A 492 -5.99 -12.78 4.68
CA GLY A 492 -6.73 -12.98 3.43
C GLY A 492 -7.82 -11.95 3.17
N PHE A 493 -8.02 -10.99 4.08
CA PHE A 493 -8.78 -9.78 3.80
C PHE A 493 -7.92 -8.78 3.01
N SER A 494 -8.47 -8.26 1.93
CA SER A 494 -7.78 -7.34 1.02
C SER A 494 -8.74 -6.29 0.52
N PHE A 495 -8.30 -5.04 0.46
CA PHE A 495 -9.04 -3.94 -0.16
C PHE A 495 -8.92 -3.93 -1.69
N ASN A 496 -8.27 -4.92 -2.30
CA ASN A 496 -8.15 -4.99 -3.75
C ASN A 496 -9.55 -4.91 -4.40
N PRO A 497 -9.88 -3.85 -5.17
CA PRO A 497 -11.24 -3.66 -5.68
C PRO A 497 -11.74 -4.80 -6.58
N ALA A 498 -10.83 -5.59 -7.15
CA ALA A 498 -11.18 -6.74 -7.98
C ALA A 498 -11.79 -7.91 -7.18
N VAL A 499 -11.59 -7.94 -5.86
CA VAL A 499 -12.03 -9.04 -4.97
C VAL A 499 -12.63 -8.56 -3.66
N PHE A 500 -12.65 -7.25 -3.39
CA PHE A 500 -13.19 -6.67 -2.16
C PHE A 500 -14.70 -6.88 -2.06
N ASP A 501 -15.09 -7.69 -1.08
CA ASP A 501 -16.46 -8.04 -0.73
C ASP A 501 -16.53 -8.33 0.79
N ALA A 502 -16.93 -7.34 1.58
CA ALA A 502 -16.83 -7.35 3.04
C ALA A 502 -18.18 -7.20 3.78
N ASN A 503 -19.29 -7.19 3.05
CA ASN A 503 -20.64 -6.98 3.59
C ASN A 503 -21.48 -8.27 3.65
N GLY A 504 -20.83 -9.42 3.82
CA GLY A 504 -21.50 -10.69 4.07
C GLY A 504 -21.95 -10.87 5.53
N ASN A 505 -22.62 -11.99 5.80
CA ASN A 505 -23.06 -12.31 7.16
C ASN A 505 -21.88 -12.81 8.02
N VAL A 506 -21.22 -11.90 8.73
CA VAL A 506 -20.07 -12.19 9.60
C VAL A 506 -20.37 -13.24 10.67
N PHE A 507 -21.60 -13.31 11.18
CA PHE A 507 -21.96 -14.25 12.25
C PHE A 507 -22.17 -15.69 11.76
N LEU A 508 -22.73 -15.86 10.57
CA LEU A 508 -23.07 -17.17 10.01
C LEU A 508 -21.96 -17.73 9.12
N GLU A 509 -21.31 -16.87 8.33
CA GLU A 509 -20.32 -17.27 7.32
C GLU A 509 -18.90 -16.90 7.73
N GLY A 510 -18.75 -15.89 8.59
CA GLY A 510 -17.45 -15.39 9.01
C GLY A 510 -16.80 -16.19 10.14
N ASN A 511 -15.61 -15.74 10.50
CA ASN A 511 -14.87 -16.21 11.65
C ASN A 511 -14.06 -15.04 12.22
N ILE A 512 -14.61 -14.36 13.23
CA ILE A 512 -13.91 -13.26 13.91
C ILE A 512 -13.35 -13.67 15.28
N SER A 513 -13.58 -14.92 15.69
CA SER A 513 -13.27 -15.42 17.03
C SER A 513 -12.03 -16.32 17.10
N SER A 514 -11.58 -16.89 15.98
CA SER A 514 -10.42 -17.78 15.91
C SER A 514 -9.76 -17.75 14.54
N GLU A 515 -8.48 -18.10 14.44
CA GLU A 515 -7.77 -18.17 13.15
C GLU A 515 -8.18 -19.42 12.34
N PRO A 516 -8.31 -19.32 11.00
CA PRO A 516 -8.16 -18.10 10.19
C PRO A 516 -9.35 -17.16 10.36
N TYR A 517 -9.07 -15.86 10.42
CA TYR A 517 -10.11 -14.84 10.47
C TYR A 517 -10.77 -14.70 9.10
N ILE A 518 -12.10 -14.65 9.05
CA ILE A 518 -12.87 -14.60 7.80
C ILE A 518 -13.90 -13.49 7.91
N ILE A 519 -13.74 -12.45 7.09
CA ILE A 519 -14.78 -11.46 6.79
C ILE A 519 -15.43 -11.93 5.49
N PRO A 520 -16.68 -12.44 5.53
CA PRO A 520 -17.34 -12.95 4.35
C PRO A 520 -17.93 -11.79 3.54
N GLY A 521 -18.07 -12.04 2.25
CA GLY A 521 -18.79 -11.19 1.33
C GLY A 521 -20.25 -11.61 1.11
N ASN A 522 -21.02 -10.80 0.39
CA ASN A 522 -22.38 -11.12 -0.03
C ASN A 522 -22.45 -11.73 -1.45
N GLY A 523 -21.36 -11.69 -2.23
CA GLY A 523 -21.25 -12.17 -3.61
C GLY A 523 -21.52 -11.10 -4.69
N LEU A 524 -21.69 -9.85 -4.28
CA LEU A 524 -21.69 -8.64 -5.09
C LEU A 524 -20.51 -7.81 -4.58
N LEU A 525 -19.53 -7.51 -5.44
CA LEU A 525 -18.34 -6.77 -5.01
C LEU A 525 -18.71 -5.35 -4.59
N ASP A 526 -18.15 -4.88 -3.47
CA ASP A 526 -18.54 -3.59 -2.88
C ASP A 526 -18.30 -2.40 -3.81
N VAL A 527 -17.31 -2.48 -4.71
CA VAL A 527 -17.06 -1.45 -5.73
C VAL A 527 -18.28 -1.23 -6.63
N TYR A 528 -19.06 -2.27 -6.93
CA TYR A 528 -20.28 -2.16 -7.75
C TYR A 528 -21.44 -1.58 -6.95
N GLU A 529 -21.64 -2.03 -5.71
CA GLU A 529 -22.63 -1.48 -4.79
C GLU A 529 -22.42 0.03 -4.57
N PHE A 530 -21.17 0.45 -4.32
CA PHE A 530 -20.85 1.85 -4.13
C PHE A 530 -20.94 2.67 -5.42
N THR A 531 -20.72 2.05 -6.58
CA THR A 531 -20.92 2.74 -7.87
C THR A 531 -22.38 3.13 -8.10
N LEU A 532 -23.37 2.41 -7.53
CA LEU A 532 -24.78 2.85 -7.56
C LEU A 532 -24.99 4.16 -6.79
N ILE A 533 -24.37 4.29 -5.62
CA ILE A 533 -24.41 5.52 -4.81
C ILE A 533 -23.73 6.64 -5.58
N GLN A 534 -22.52 6.40 -6.10
CA GLN A 534 -21.77 7.36 -6.91
C GLN A 534 -22.59 7.86 -8.11
N TRP A 535 -23.27 6.97 -8.81
CA TRP A 535 -24.11 7.32 -9.94
C TRP A 535 -25.26 8.25 -9.53
N CYS A 536 -25.92 7.98 -8.40
CA CYS A 536 -26.97 8.84 -7.86
C CYS A 536 -26.44 10.24 -7.49
N VAL A 537 -25.25 10.30 -6.87
CA VAL A 537 -24.57 11.55 -6.52
C VAL A 537 -24.25 12.38 -7.76
N GLN A 538 -23.79 11.74 -8.83
CA GLN A 538 -23.44 12.39 -10.10
C GLN A 538 -24.65 12.74 -10.97
N ASN A 539 -25.78 12.05 -10.78
CA ASN A 539 -27.00 12.22 -11.59
C ASN A 539 -28.23 12.53 -10.70
N PRO A 540 -28.23 13.62 -9.92
CA PRO A 540 -29.30 13.89 -8.95
C PRO A 540 -30.66 14.19 -9.60
N GLY A 541 -30.72 14.38 -10.93
CA GLY A 541 -31.96 14.58 -11.67
C GLY A 541 -32.74 13.29 -11.97
N LEU A 542 -32.19 12.10 -11.68
CA LEU A 542 -32.88 10.82 -11.87
C LEU A 542 -33.94 10.63 -10.77
N ASP A 543 -35.21 10.55 -11.16
CA ASP A 543 -36.33 10.31 -10.25
C ASP A 543 -37.22 9.18 -10.76
N LEU A 544 -37.13 8.04 -10.09
CA LEU A 544 -37.95 6.84 -10.29
C LEU A 544 -38.93 6.62 -9.13
N SER A 545 -39.08 7.58 -8.22
CA SER A 545 -39.97 7.46 -7.05
C SER A 545 -41.44 7.24 -7.44
N GLY A 546 -41.86 7.75 -8.61
CA GLY A 546 -43.21 7.55 -9.15
C GLY A 546 -43.58 6.07 -9.42
N ARG A 547 -42.59 5.17 -9.46
CA ARG A 547 -42.78 3.71 -9.53
C ARG A 547 -42.29 2.97 -8.29
N GLY A 548 -41.96 3.70 -7.22
CA GLY A 548 -41.36 3.17 -6.00
C GLY A 548 -39.85 2.90 -6.10
N GLY A 549 -39.21 3.34 -7.18
CA GLY A 549 -37.76 3.26 -7.38
C GLY A 549 -37.04 4.43 -6.74
N ILE A 550 -35.75 4.53 -7.04
CA ILE A 550 -34.84 5.49 -6.43
C ILE A 550 -35.17 6.95 -6.79
N ASN A 551 -34.99 7.83 -5.81
CA ASN A 551 -34.84 9.26 -6.04
C ASN A 551 -33.36 9.60 -5.84
N ALA A 552 -32.62 9.85 -6.92
CA ALA A 552 -31.18 10.06 -6.85
C ALA A 552 -30.81 11.30 -6.01
N ALA A 553 -31.67 12.33 -5.98
CA ALA A 553 -31.46 13.50 -5.14
C ALA A 553 -31.51 13.17 -3.64
N GLU A 554 -32.38 12.26 -3.22
CA GLU A 554 -32.49 11.81 -1.83
C GLU A 554 -31.26 11.00 -1.42
N VAL A 555 -30.78 10.11 -2.29
CA VAL A 555 -29.55 9.34 -2.06
C VAL A 555 -28.34 10.26 -1.99
N ALA A 556 -28.25 11.24 -2.89
CA ALA A 556 -27.16 12.22 -2.87
C ALA A 556 -27.18 13.10 -1.60
N ALA A 557 -28.37 13.45 -1.10
CA ALA A 557 -28.50 14.19 0.15
C ALA A 557 -28.10 13.34 1.37
N ALA A 558 -28.56 12.09 1.41
CA ALA A 558 -28.18 11.13 2.45
C ALA A 558 -26.67 10.87 2.46
N TRP A 559 -26.05 10.66 1.29
CA TRP A 559 -24.61 10.52 1.15
C TRP A 559 -23.84 11.68 1.79
N ARG A 560 -24.16 12.93 1.42
CA ARG A 560 -23.50 14.13 1.96
C ARG A 560 -23.67 14.26 3.47
N SER A 561 -24.84 13.91 4.00
CA SER A 561 -25.10 13.92 5.45
C SER A 561 -24.31 12.81 6.15
N ASN A 562 -24.34 11.59 5.62
CA ASN A 562 -23.69 10.42 6.19
C ASN A 562 -22.17 10.59 6.20
N ILE A 563 -21.54 11.10 5.13
CA ILE A 563 -20.08 11.25 5.06
C ILE A 563 -19.59 12.28 6.09
N THR A 564 -20.31 13.40 6.22
CA THR A 564 -20.03 14.43 7.23
C THR A 564 -20.11 13.85 8.66
N ALA A 565 -21.13 13.02 8.93
CA ALA A 565 -21.31 12.37 10.22
C ALA A 565 -20.20 11.34 10.50
N MET A 566 -19.82 10.55 9.50
CA MET A 566 -18.74 9.56 9.61
C MET A 566 -17.40 10.24 9.85
N GLN A 567 -17.05 11.27 9.07
CA GLN A 567 -15.83 12.06 9.24
C GLN A 567 -15.78 12.68 10.65
N THR A 568 -16.88 13.26 11.11
CA THR A 568 -16.99 13.77 12.50
C THR A 568 -16.74 12.67 13.53
N THR A 569 -17.30 11.47 13.31
CA THR A 569 -17.09 10.32 14.19
C THR A 569 -15.65 9.83 14.14
N LEU A 570 -14.98 9.91 13.00
CA LEU A 570 -13.58 9.53 12.85
C LEU A 570 -12.60 10.63 13.31
N GLY A 571 -13.07 11.73 13.89
CA GLY A 571 -12.24 12.78 14.48
C GLY A 571 -12.09 14.04 13.64
N GLY A 572 -12.90 14.18 12.59
CA GLY A 572 -13.04 15.36 11.73
C GLY A 572 -11.98 15.44 10.63
N ASP A 573 -12.21 16.35 9.67
CA ASP A 573 -11.28 16.65 8.58
C ASP A 573 -9.91 17.07 9.13
N GLY A 574 -8.85 16.41 8.67
CA GLY A 574 -7.48 16.61 9.17
C GLY A 574 -7.23 16.06 10.58
N GLY A 575 -8.21 15.41 11.20
CA GLY A 575 -8.03 14.62 12.42
C GLY A 575 -7.16 13.40 12.18
N LEU A 576 -6.62 12.78 13.24
CA LEU A 576 -5.66 11.69 13.08
C LEU A 576 -6.23 10.45 12.36
N ALA A 577 -7.52 10.13 12.52
CA ALA A 577 -8.09 9.05 11.71
C ALA A 577 -8.23 9.50 10.26
N ASP A 578 -8.72 10.70 9.97
CA ASP A 578 -8.79 11.22 8.59
C ASP A 578 -7.41 11.28 7.89
N LEU A 579 -6.38 11.67 8.64
CA LEU A 579 -4.99 11.75 8.18
C LEU A 579 -4.41 10.37 7.87
N ILE A 580 -4.90 9.32 8.54
CA ILE A 580 -4.30 7.99 8.46
C ILE A 580 -5.27 6.91 7.88
N LEU A 581 -6.52 7.25 7.56
CA LEU A 581 -7.60 6.36 7.07
C LEU A 581 -8.49 6.95 5.95
N PRO A 582 -7.98 7.73 4.98
CA PRO A 582 -8.78 8.27 3.90
C PRO A 582 -9.31 7.17 3.00
N GLY A 583 -10.56 7.33 2.63
CA GLY A 583 -11.33 6.31 1.95
C GLY A 583 -12.00 5.33 2.91
N LEU A 584 -11.56 5.20 4.17
CA LEU A 584 -12.29 4.38 5.14
C LEU A 584 -13.60 5.06 5.52
N ASP A 585 -13.57 6.37 5.75
CA ASP A 585 -14.76 7.19 5.89
C ASP A 585 -15.74 6.96 4.72
N THR A 586 -15.22 6.95 3.49
CA THR A 586 -15.98 6.70 2.26
C THR A 586 -16.60 5.29 2.23
N ILE A 587 -15.82 4.25 2.52
CA ILE A 587 -16.31 2.85 2.55
C ILE A 587 -17.35 2.66 3.67
N LEU A 588 -17.06 3.12 4.89
CA LEU A 588 -17.96 2.97 6.03
C LEU A 588 -19.27 3.74 5.79
N THR A 589 -19.18 4.93 5.20
CA THR A 589 -20.36 5.71 4.80
C THR A 589 -21.13 5.02 3.67
N GLY A 590 -20.43 4.41 2.72
CA GLY A 590 -21.03 3.62 1.65
C GLY A 590 -21.92 2.51 2.21
N TYR A 591 -21.40 1.76 3.18
CA TYR A 591 -22.17 0.73 3.89
C TYR A 591 -23.37 1.27 4.65
N MET A 592 -23.22 2.41 5.33
CA MET A 592 -24.34 3.04 6.03
C MET A 592 -25.41 3.55 5.05
N THR A 593 -25.01 3.95 3.84
CA THR A 593 -25.92 4.41 2.78
C THR A 593 -26.63 3.26 2.06
N LEU A 594 -25.97 2.10 1.88
CA LEU A 594 -26.64 0.86 1.50
C LEU A 594 -27.69 0.50 2.55
N GLY A 595 -27.31 0.48 3.83
CA GLY A 595 -28.22 0.45 4.97
C GLY A 595 -28.80 -0.91 5.32
N ASP A 596 -28.48 -1.98 4.59
CA ASP A 596 -28.94 -3.32 4.98
C ASP A 596 -28.15 -3.87 6.18
N PRO A 597 -28.71 -4.86 6.91
CA PRO A 597 -28.09 -5.36 8.14
C PRO A 597 -26.68 -5.94 7.97
N ASN A 598 -26.32 -6.49 6.81
CA ASN A 598 -24.99 -7.05 6.62
C ASN A 598 -23.97 -5.94 6.30
N SER A 599 -24.34 -4.95 5.47
CA SER A 599 -23.50 -3.78 5.22
C SER A 599 -23.24 -2.95 6.47
N THR A 600 -24.28 -2.62 7.25
CA THR A 600 -24.15 -1.75 8.44
C THR A 600 -23.43 -2.40 9.62
N LEU A 601 -23.23 -3.72 9.60
CA LEU A 601 -22.56 -4.45 10.68
C LEU A 601 -21.07 -4.09 10.78
N LEU A 602 -20.36 -3.97 9.65
CA LEU A 602 -18.93 -3.68 9.66
C LEU A 602 -18.61 -2.31 10.27
N PRO A 603 -19.25 -1.19 9.87
CA PRO A 603 -19.10 0.09 10.57
C PRO A 603 -19.44 0.02 12.06
N SER A 604 -20.52 -0.69 12.41
CA SER A 604 -20.98 -0.84 13.80
C SER A 604 -20.01 -1.58 14.71
N VAL A 605 -19.11 -2.39 14.14
CA VAL A 605 -18.08 -3.10 14.90
C VAL A 605 -16.75 -2.36 14.83
N LEU A 606 -16.35 -1.88 13.66
CA LEU A 606 -15.02 -1.31 13.44
C LEU A 606 -14.84 0.06 14.11
N VAL A 607 -15.84 0.94 14.03
CA VAL A 607 -15.70 2.31 14.56
C VAL A 607 -15.54 2.31 16.09
N PRO A 608 -16.35 1.57 16.88
CA PRO A 608 -16.11 1.45 18.32
C PRO A 608 -14.74 0.87 18.67
N MET A 609 -14.23 -0.08 17.87
CA MET A 609 -12.89 -0.64 18.09
C MET A 609 -11.77 0.37 17.81
N LEU A 610 -11.94 1.24 16.82
CA LEU A 610 -11.01 2.35 16.57
C LEU A 610 -10.96 3.30 17.78
N ALA A 611 -12.08 3.51 18.47
CA ALA A 611 -12.11 4.33 19.68
C ALA A 611 -11.29 3.73 20.84
N GLU A 612 -11.20 2.40 20.93
CA GLU A 612 -10.38 1.71 21.94
C GLU A 612 -8.88 1.90 21.72
N LEU A 613 -8.43 2.36 20.55
CA LEU A 613 -7.02 2.65 20.28
C LEU A 613 -6.47 3.76 21.18
N LYS A 614 -7.32 4.72 21.55
CA LYS A 614 -6.98 5.78 22.50
C LYS A 614 -6.46 5.24 23.82
N ASP A 615 -7.11 4.20 24.34
CA ASP A 615 -6.73 3.57 25.60
C ASP A 615 -5.42 2.76 25.49
N GLN A 616 -4.92 2.56 24.27
CA GLN A 616 -3.64 1.91 23.98
C GLN A 616 -2.52 2.91 23.65
N GLY A 617 -2.77 4.20 23.83
CA GLY A 617 -1.81 5.26 23.59
C GLY A 617 -1.84 5.81 22.17
N PHE A 618 -2.71 5.32 21.28
CA PHE A 618 -2.83 5.92 19.95
C PHE A 618 -3.72 7.17 20.00
N PRO A 619 -3.30 8.31 19.45
CA PRO A 619 -3.97 9.60 19.62
C PRO A 619 -5.18 9.78 18.68
N VAL A 620 -5.98 8.73 18.49
CA VAL A 620 -7.16 8.76 17.62
C VAL A 620 -8.36 9.31 18.41
N ASN A 621 -8.92 10.43 17.97
CA ASN A 621 -10.09 11.05 18.59
C ASN A 621 -11.38 10.55 17.91
N ILE A 622 -11.73 9.29 18.13
CA ILE A 622 -12.98 8.72 17.62
C ILE A 622 -14.15 9.18 18.49
N GLY A 623 -15.14 9.82 17.86
CA GLY A 623 -16.43 10.20 18.45
C GLY A 623 -17.34 8.99 18.69
N ALA A 624 -18.50 9.25 19.31
CA ALA A 624 -19.50 8.20 19.51
C ALA A 624 -20.11 7.80 18.16
N PHE A 625 -20.08 6.50 17.83
CA PHE A 625 -20.77 5.97 16.65
C PHE A 625 -22.22 5.63 16.99
N ILE A 626 -23.16 6.30 16.33
CA ILE A 626 -24.60 6.11 16.51
C ILE A 626 -25.20 5.68 15.15
N PRO A 627 -25.50 4.38 14.94
CA PRO A 627 -25.99 3.89 13.66
C PRO A 627 -27.27 4.57 13.15
N THR A 628 -28.12 5.08 14.06
CA THR A 628 -29.38 5.75 13.71
C THR A 628 -29.20 7.15 13.15
N ASP A 629 -28.00 7.72 13.21
CA ASP A 629 -27.70 9.04 12.65
C ASP A 629 -27.49 8.98 11.12
N TYR A 630 -27.43 7.76 10.56
CA TYR A 630 -27.19 7.52 9.15
C TYR A 630 -28.48 7.12 8.42
N THR A 631 -28.63 7.62 7.20
CA THR A 631 -29.77 7.29 6.32
C THR A 631 -29.35 6.27 5.26
N GLY A 632 -30.04 5.13 5.22
CA GLY A 632 -29.76 4.05 4.26
C GLY A 632 -30.95 3.65 3.40
N PHE A 633 -30.69 3.02 2.25
CA PHE A 633 -31.71 2.67 1.24
C PHE A 633 -31.75 1.15 0.95
N ALA A 634 -31.77 0.32 1.99
CA ALA A 634 -31.61 -1.13 1.89
C ALA A 634 -32.52 -1.81 0.84
N ALA A 635 -33.79 -1.38 0.75
CA ALA A 635 -34.78 -1.97 -0.16
C ALA A 635 -34.59 -1.57 -1.65
N LEU A 636 -33.71 -0.61 -1.93
CA LEU A 636 -33.41 -0.09 -3.26
C LEU A 636 -31.96 -0.35 -3.65
N LEU A 637 -30.99 -0.05 -2.77
CA LEU A 637 -29.56 -0.13 -3.06
C LEU A 637 -28.89 -1.44 -2.62
N GLY A 638 -29.45 -2.14 -1.63
CA GLY A 638 -28.86 -3.40 -1.15
C GLY A 638 -28.86 -4.48 -2.25
N LYS A 639 -28.05 -5.52 -2.08
CA LYS A 639 -27.96 -6.68 -3.01
C LYS A 639 -29.31 -7.24 -3.45
N ASP A 640 -30.22 -7.44 -2.50
CA ASP A 640 -31.58 -7.97 -2.74
C ASP A 640 -32.61 -6.87 -3.10
N GLY A 641 -32.18 -5.60 -3.11
CA GLY A 641 -32.96 -4.46 -3.53
C GLY A 641 -33.18 -4.44 -5.05
N ASP A 642 -34.05 -3.53 -5.46
CA ASP A 642 -34.40 -3.27 -6.86
C ASP A 642 -34.51 -1.74 -6.98
N ALA A 643 -33.47 -1.11 -7.53
CA ALA A 643 -33.26 0.32 -7.50
C ALA A 643 -34.18 1.07 -8.47
N ASP A 644 -34.49 0.50 -9.65
CA ASP A 644 -35.34 1.12 -10.67
C ASP A 644 -36.79 0.60 -10.69
N LYS A 645 -37.11 -0.37 -9.83
CA LYS A 645 -38.41 -1.04 -9.70
C LYS A 645 -38.90 -1.66 -10.99
N ASP A 646 -37.99 -2.32 -11.69
CA ASP A 646 -38.29 -3.00 -12.93
C ASP A 646 -38.59 -4.50 -12.76
N GLY A 647 -38.42 -5.02 -11.54
CA GLY A 647 -38.66 -6.39 -11.12
C GLY A 647 -37.41 -7.28 -11.10
N TRP A 648 -36.24 -6.76 -11.44
CA TRP A 648 -34.95 -7.43 -11.29
C TRP A 648 -34.21 -6.87 -10.08
N SER A 649 -33.60 -7.75 -9.29
CA SER A 649 -32.78 -7.27 -8.17
C SER A 649 -31.40 -6.80 -8.64
N ASN A 650 -30.79 -5.94 -7.85
CA ASN A 650 -29.42 -5.47 -8.05
C ASN A 650 -28.43 -6.64 -8.23
N GLU A 651 -28.61 -7.76 -7.51
CA GLU A 651 -27.83 -8.98 -7.73
C GLU A 651 -27.98 -9.57 -9.14
N GLN A 652 -29.21 -9.62 -9.68
CA GLN A 652 -29.46 -10.21 -11.00
C GLN A 652 -28.89 -9.34 -12.11
N GLU A 653 -28.96 -8.03 -11.93
CA GLU A 653 -28.36 -7.07 -12.82
C GLU A 653 -26.85 -7.09 -12.73
N TYR A 654 -26.28 -7.20 -11.53
CA TYR A 654 -24.86 -7.42 -11.33
C TYR A 654 -24.39 -8.67 -12.07
N ALA A 655 -25.10 -9.79 -11.92
CA ALA A 655 -24.76 -11.03 -12.60
C ALA A 655 -24.66 -10.89 -14.12
N TYR A 656 -25.49 -10.03 -14.73
CA TYR A 656 -25.57 -9.86 -16.19
C TYR A 656 -24.69 -8.72 -16.72
N PHE A 657 -24.62 -7.57 -16.04
CA PHE A 657 -23.96 -6.37 -16.54
C PHE A 657 -22.55 -6.15 -15.99
N ALA A 658 -22.16 -6.77 -14.87
CA ALA A 658 -20.86 -6.52 -14.25
C ALA A 658 -19.66 -6.89 -15.14
N CYS A 659 -19.82 -7.81 -16.08
CA CYS A 659 -18.77 -8.14 -17.06
C CYS A 659 -18.40 -6.98 -18.01
N GLU A 660 -19.21 -5.92 -18.07
CA GLU A 660 -18.91 -4.67 -18.79
C GLU A 660 -18.33 -3.58 -17.88
N GLY A 661 -18.20 -3.83 -16.58
CA GLY A 661 -17.68 -2.91 -15.56
C GLY A 661 -18.76 -2.27 -14.68
N ALA A 662 -18.32 -1.62 -13.61
CA ALA A 662 -19.20 -1.10 -12.55
C ALA A 662 -20.15 0.01 -13.04
N LEU A 663 -19.69 0.89 -13.94
CA LEU A 663 -20.53 1.93 -14.54
C LEU A 663 -21.64 1.33 -15.42
N ALA A 664 -21.34 0.28 -16.19
CA ALA A 664 -22.33 -0.38 -17.03
C ALA A 664 -23.41 -1.08 -16.19
N TYR A 665 -23.01 -1.70 -15.07
CA TYR A 665 -23.94 -2.22 -14.08
C TYR A 665 -24.82 -1.12 -13.48
N ALA A 666 -24.24 -0.03 -12.99
CA ALA A 666 -25.03 1.05 -12.38
C ALA A 666 -25.98 1.72 -13.37
N ALA A 667 -25.56 1.89 -14.63
CA ALA A 667 -26.41 2.39 -15.71
C ALA A 667 -27.62 1.50 -15.97
N ALA A 668 -27.48 0.18 -15.81
CA ALA A 668 -28.55 -0.79 -16.00
C ALA A 668 -29.50 -0.81 -14.79
N ALA A 669 -28.96 -0.94 -13.58
CA ALA A 669 -29.74 -1.01 -12.33
C ALA A 669 -30.54 0.25 -11.99
N LEU A 670 -30.23 1.35 -12.67
CA LEU A 670 -30.94 2.62 -12.55
C LEU A 670 -31.78 2.96 -13.78
N ASN A 671 -31.99 2.00 -14.69
CA ASN A 671 -32.72 2.19 -15.94
C ASN A 671 -33.68 1.03 -16.23
N PRO A 672 -35.00 1.25 -16.06
CA PRO A 672 -36.00 0.19 -16.14
C PRO A 672 -36.24 -0.39 -17.53
N ASN A 673 -35.53 0.11 -18.54
CA ASN A 673 -35.54 -0.41 -19.90
C ASN A 673 -34.37 -1.37 -20.18
N LEU A 674 -33.36 -1.44 -19.30
CA LEU A 674 -32.17 -2.26 -19.45
C LEU A 674 -32.24 -3.48 -18.53
N LYS A 675 -32.89 -4.54 -18.99
CA LYS A 675 -33.14 -5.74 -18.18
C LYS A 675 -32.15 -6.87 -18.46
N PRO A 676 -31.79 -7.69 -17.46
CA PRO A 676 -31.14 -8.97 -17.68
C PRO A 676 -31.91 -9.85 -18.67
N LYS A 677 -31.17 -10.66 -19.43
CA LYS A 677 -31.73 -11.70 -20.31
C LYS A 677 -31.24 -13.06 -19.83
N THR A 678 -32.07 -14.08 -19.98
CA THR A 678 -31.70 -15.46 -19.64
C THR A 678 -30.65 -16.05 -20.58
N GLY A 679 -30.51 -15.47 -21.78
CA GLY A 679 -29.69 -16.03 -22.86
C GLY A 679 -30.38 -17.18 -23.61
N GLU A 680 -31.57 -17.60 -23.19
CA GLU A 680 -32.36 -18.62 -23.87
C GLU A 680 -32.99 -18.06 -25.15
N GLY A 681 -32.91 -18.81 -26.24
CA GLY A 681 -33.64 -18.50 -27.47
C GLY A 681 -32.82 -18.61 -28.75
N ARG A 682 -33.26 -17.86 -29.77
CA ARG A 682 -32.71 -17.91 -31.13
C ARG A 682 -31.80 -16.72 -31.39
N PHE A 683 -30.60 -16.98 -31.89
CA PHE A 683 -29.57 -15.99 -32.23
C PHE A 683 -29.19 -16.11 -33.71
N GLU A 684 -28.80 -15.00 -34.32
CA GLU A 684 -28.26 -14.98 -35.67
C GLU A 684 -26.74 -15.16 -35.64
N GLU A 685 -26.20 -15.95 -36.57
CA GLU A 685 -24.76 -16.06 -36.80
C GLU A 685 -24.14 -14.66 -36.99
N GLY A 686 -23.07 -14.39 -36.25
CA GLY A 686 -22.44 -13.08 -36.15
C GLY A 686 -22.92 -12.24 -34.96
N GLY A 687 -24.08 -12.55 -34.36
CA GLY A 687 -24.65 -11.80 -33.23
C GLY A 687 -24.00 -12.15 -31.88
N ALA A 688 -24.23 -11.31 -30.87
CA ALA A 688 -23.72 -11.52 -29.51
C ALA A 688 -24.69 -12.36 -28.66
N LEU A 689 -24.15 -13.25 -27.84
CA LEU A 689 -24.86 -13.99 -26.81
C LEU A 689 -24.23 -13.70 -25.45
N ARG A 690 -25.07 -13.43 -24.45
CA ARG A 690 -24.68 -13.37 -23.05
C ARG A 690 -25.56 -14.31 -22.24
N VAL A 691 -24.92 -15.02 -21.31
CA VAL A 691 -25.58 -15.90 -20.36
C VAL A 691 -25.00 -15.65 -18.97
N ALA A 692 -25.85 -15.50 -17.96
CA ALA A 692 -25.43 -15.23 -16.59
C ALA A 692 -26.21 -16.07 -15.58
N ILE A 693 -25.60 -16.36 -14.43
CA ILE A 693 -26.29 -17.02 -13.31
C ILE A 693 -27.16 -16.01 -12.56
N LEU A 694 -28.46 -15.96 -12.92
CA LEU A 694 -29.47 -15.04 -12.36
C LEU A 694 -30.14 -15.57 -11.08
N SER A 695 -29.61 -16.65 -10.49
CA SER A 695 -30.07 -17.20 -9.22
C SER A 695 -29.88 -16.20 -8.07
N THR A 696 -30.86 -16.12 -7.17
CA THR A 696 -30.85 -15.27 -5.97
C THR A 696 -31.11 -16.09 -4.70
N GLY A 697 -31.00 -15.44 -3.53
CA GLY A 697 -31.32 -16.05 -2.23
C GLY A 697 -30.49 -17.31 -1.96
N ALA A 698 -31.15 -18.42 -1.58
CA ALA A 698 -30.47 -19.68 -1.25
C ALA A 698 -29.75 -20.34 -2.44
N LEU A 699 -30.02 -19.91 -3.67
CA LEU A 699 -29.34 -20.36 -4.88
C LEU A 699 -28.30 -19.33 -5.39
N SER A 700 -28.15 -18.18 -4.73
CA SER A 700 -27.08 -17.22 -5.02
C SER A 700 -25.72 -17.94 -4.95
N PRO A 701 -24.79 -17.63 -5.86
CA PRO A 701 -23.39 -17.99 -5.66
C PRO A 701 -22.87 -17.50 -4.30
N ALA A 702 -21.99 -18.30 -3.69
CA ALA A 702 -21.23 -17.83 -2.53
C ALA A 702 -20.20 -16.78 -2.95
N TYR A 703 -19.78 -15.90 -2.02
CA TYR A 703 -18.87 -14.79 -2.33
C TYR A 703 -17.53 -15.22 -2.92
N ASN A 704 -17.03 -16.40 -2.55
CA ASN A 704 -15.83 -17.02 -3.09
C ASN A 704 -16.14 -18.22 -3.99
N SER A 705 -17.26 -18.18 -4.72
CA SER A 705 -17.65 -19.24 -5.65
C SER A 705 -16.66 -19.37 -6.81
N THR A 706 -16.45 -20.61 -7.24
CA THR A 706 -15.84 -20.93 -8.54
C THR A 706 -16.93 -21.13 -9.59
N TYR A 707 -16.58 -21.03 -10.88
CA TYR A 707 -17.50 -21.19 -12.00
C TYR A 707 -16.84 -21.99 -13.12
N GLN A 708 -17.61 -22.80 -13.83
CA GLN A 708 -17.22 -23.43 -15.10
C GLN A 708 -18.44 -23.59 -15.99
N TRP A 709 -18.43 -22.92 -17.13
CA TRP A 709 -19.45 -23.06 -18.16
C TRP A 709 -19.21 -24.27 -19.06
N TYR A 710 -20.31 -24.92 -19.44
CA TYR A 710 -20.35 -26.06 -20.35
C TYR A 710 -21.35 -25.78 -21.48
N ARG A 711 -21.08 -26.36 -22.65
CA ARG A 711 -22.04 -26.51 -23.75
C ARG A 711 -22.18 -27.99 -24.07
N ASP A 712 -23.39 -28.52 -23.95
CA ASP A 712 -23.71 -29.94 -24.16
C ASP A 712 -22.78 -30.89 -23.37
N GLY A 713 -22.44 -30.49 -22.14
CA GLY A 713 -21.53 -31.23 -21.25
C GLY A 713 -20.04 -31.04 -21.53
N VAL A 714 -19.65 -30.25 -22.54
CA VAL A 714 -18.25 -29.94 -22.86
C VAL A 714 -17.86 -28.61 -22.23
N ALA A 715 -16.79 -28.59 -21.42
CA ALA A 715 -16.30 -27.39 -20.76
C ALA A 715 -15.85 -26.35 -21.80
N LEU A 716 -16.33 -25.11 -21.63
CA LEU A 716 -15.93 -23.98 -22.46
C LEU A 716 -14.61 -23.40 -21.96
N GLN A 717 -13.85 -22.84 -22.89
CA GLN A 717 -12.62 -22.09 -22.61
C GLN A 717 -12.66 -20.76 -23.32
N ASP A 718 -12.14 -19.74 -22.63
CA ASP A 718 -11.97 -18.41 -23.19
C ASP A 718 -11.04 -18.45 -24.42
N ASN A 719 -11.39 -17.64 -25.42
CA ASN A 719 -10.66 -17.47 -26.67
C ASN A 719 -11.00 -16.10 -27.28
N GLY A 720 -10.60 -15.82 -28.53
CA GLY A 720 -10.88 -14.53 -29.18
C GLY A 720 -12.36 -14.16 -29.34
N ARG A 721 -13.30 -15.07 -29.02
CA ARG A 721 -14.75 -14.91 -29.20
C ARG A 721 -15.56 -15.20 -27.95
N ILE A 722 -15.07 -16.12 -27.10
CA ILE A 722 -15.69 -16.51 -25.82
C ILE A 722 -14.88 -15.89 -24.69
N SER A 723 -15.56 -15.23 -23.75
CA SER A 723 -14.97 -14.76 -22.50
C SER A 723 -15.87 -15.06 -21.30
N GLY A 724 -15.28 -15.26 -20.13
CA GLY A 724 -16.05 -15.53 -18.90
C GLY A 724 -16.43 -17.00 -18.72
N SER A 725 -15.73 -17.94 -19.35
CA SER A 725 -15.98 -19.37 -19.17
C SER A 725 -15.85 -19.83 -17.71
N ASN A 726 -15.10 -19.08 -16.89
CA ASN A 726 -14.89 -19.33 -15.47
C ASN A 726 -15.43 -18.19 -14.57
N THR A 727 -16.40 -17.41 -15.05
CA THR A 727 -17.03 -16.33 -14.27
C THR A 727 -18.55 -16.52 -14.20
N ARG A 728 -19.24 -15.66 -13.42
CA ARG A 728 -20.70 -15.66 -13.31
C ARG A 728 -21.41 -15.32 -14.63
N CYS A 729 -20.71 -14.68 -15.58
CA CYS A 729 -21.23 -14.18 -16.85
C CYS A 729 -20.39 -14.64 -18.04
N LEU A 730 -20.99 -15.46 -18.91
CA LEU A 730 -20.40 -15.93 -20.16
C LEU A 730 -20.80 -15.01 -21.32
N ASN A 731 -19.81 -14.56 -22.08
CA ASN A 731 -20.00 -13.77 -23.28
C ASN A 731 -19.51 -14.52 -24.52
N ILE A 732 -20.31 -14.49 -25.58
CA ILE A 732 -19.93 -14.91 -26.93
C ILE A 732 -20.14 -13.72 -27.86
N LEU A 733 -19.05 -13.06 -28.24
CA LEU A 733 -19.07 -11.79 -28.99
C LEU A 733 -19.65 -11.95 -30.41
N SER A 734 -19.39 -13.10 -31.03
CA SER A 734 -19.86 -13.43 -32.37
C SER A 734 -20.26 -14.91 -32.39
N THR A 735 -21.56 -15.18 -32.39
CA THR A 735 -22.10 -16.55 -32.39
C THR A 735 -21.95 -17.18 -33.78
N ASN A 736 -21.75 -18.49 -33.80
CA ASN A 736 -21.83 -19.32 -35.00
C ASN A 736 -22.80 -20.48 -34.76
N VAL A 737 -23.17 -21.20 -35.81
CA VAL A 737 -24.15 -22.30 -35.71
C VAL A 737 -23.71 -23.38 -34.70
N ALA A 738 -22.41 -23.60 -34.54
CA ALA A 738 -21.86 -24.57 -33.58
C ALA A 738 -21.95 -24.12 -32.12
N ASP A 739 -22.41 -22.90 -31.85
CA ASP A 739 -22.78 -22.44 -30.51
C ASP A 739 -24.21 -22.82 -30.11
N THR A 740 -24.96 -23.46 -31.00
CA THR A 740 -26.24 -24.09 -30.63
C THR A 740 -25.99 -25.22 -29.63
N GLY A 741 -26.74 -25.24 -28.54
CA GLY A 741 -26.62 -26.28 -27.52
C GLY A 741 -27.27 -25.89 -26.20
N ALA A 742 -27.21 -26.83 -25.25
CA ALA A 742 -27.60 -26.63 -23.87
C ALA A 742 -26.41 -26.09 -23.06
N TYR A 743 -26.54 -24.86 -22.55
CA TYR A 743 -25.51 -24.24 -21.71
C TYR A 743 -25.80 -24.47 -20.23
N THR A 744 -24.81 -24.93 -19.48
CA THR A 744 -24.87 -25.05 -18.02
C THR A 744 -23.65 -24.41 -17.37
N CYS A 745 -23.79 -23.99 -16.12
CA CYS A 745 -22.65 -23.55 -15.32
C CYS A 745 -22.62 -24.31 -13.99
N VAL A 746 -21.48 -24.90 -13.67
CA VAL A 746 -21.23 -25.48 -12.35
C VAL A 746 -20.62 -24.41 -11.46
N TYR A 747 -21.23 -24.17 -10.31
CA TYR A 747 -20.79 -23.16 -9.35
C TYR A 747 -20.97 -23.62 -7.90
N GLN A 748 -20.55 -22.80 -6.93
CA GLN A 748 -20.69 -23.09 -5.52
C GLN A 748 -21.66 -22.12 -4.84
N LYS A 749 -22.65 -22.66 -4.15
CA LYS A 749 -23.57 -21.91 -3.28
C LYS A 749 -23.28 -22.21 -1.80
N LYS A 750 -23.87 -21.40 -0.93
CA LYS A 750 -23.81 -21.58 0.53
C LYS A 750 -24.54 -22.86 0.94
N GLY A 751 -24.02 -23.58 1.92
CA GLY A 751 -24.68 -24.77 2.49
C GLY A 751 -25.99 -24.41 3.21
N ALA A 752 -27.03 -25.22 3.02
CA ALA A 752 -28.35 -24.97 3.63
C ALA A 752 -28.36 -25.18 5.16
N VAL A 753 -27.52 -26.09 5.66
CA VAL A 753 -27.42 -26.40 7.10
C VAL A 753 -26.32 -25.58 7.76
N ASN A 754 -25.16 -25.48 7.10
CA ASN A 754 -24.03 -24.68 7.52
C ASN A 754 -23.63 -23.73 6.39
N PRO A 755 -23.89 -22.41 6.52
CA PRO A 755 -23.57 -21.42 5.50
C PRO A 755 -22.08 -21.31 5.16
N LYS A 756 -21.20 -21.82 6.03
CA LYS A 756 -19.75 -21.92 5.78
C LYS A 756 -19.38 -22.98 4.75
N ASP A 757 -20.23 -23.99 4.57
CA ASP A 757 -19.97 -25.04 3.59
C ASP A 757 -20.21 -24.50 2.17
N ARG A 758 -19.47 -25.05 1.21
CA ARG A 758 -19.65 -24.79 -0.22
C ARG A 758 -20.24 -26.01 -0.88
N VAL A 759 -21.44 -25.86 -1.44
CA VAL A 759 -22.18 -26.92 -2.10
C VAL A 759 -22.16 -26.67 -3.59
N THR A 760 -21.77 -27.68 -4.37
CA THR A 760 -21.80 -27.60 -5.84
C THR A 760 -23.24 -27.54 -6.32
N GLU A 761 -23.53 -26.62 -7.23
CA GLU A 761 -24.83 -26.43 -7.86
C GLU A 761 -24.65 -26.28 -9.38
N THR A 762 -25.70 -26.60 -10.15
CA THR A 762 -25.69 -26.45 -11.61
C THR A 762 -26.79 -25.49 -12.04
N TYR A 763 -26.41 -24.40 -12.71
CA TYR A 763 -27.35 -23.48 -13.37
C TYR A 763 -27.63 -23.93 -14.81
N GLY A 764 -28.87 -23.77 -15.27
CA GLY A 764 -29.33 -24.22 -16.59
C GLY A 764 -30.02 -25.60 -16.56
N PRO A 765 -30.19 -26.27 -17.73
CA PRO A 765 -29.66 -25.90 -19.04
C PRO A 765 -30.40 -24.72 -19.68
N ILE A 766 -29.64 -23.84 -20.34
CA ILE A 766 -30.14 -22.71 -21.12
C ILE A 766 -30.05 -23.06 -22.59
N GLN A 767 -31.20 -23.08 -23.26
CA GLN A 767 -31.30 -23.55 -24.64
C GLN A 767 -30.98 -22.41 -25.61
N VAL A 768 -29.85 -22.54 -26.30
CA VAL A 768 -29.38 -21.56 -27.29
C VAL A 768 -29.46 -22.18 -28.67
N ARG A 769 -30.06 -21.46 -29.63
CA ARG A 769 -30.12 -21.87 -31.03
C ARG A 769 -29.61 -20.78 -31.95
N THR A 770 -28.43 -20.99 -32.52
CA THR A 770 -27.85 -20.07 -33.52
C THR A 770 -28.22 -20.52 -34.93
N VAL A 771 -28.72 -19.59 -35.74
CA VAL A 771 -29.12 -19.83 -37.13
C VAL A 771 -28.29 -18.95 -38.07
N LYS A 772 -28.02 -19.44 -39.29
CA LYS A 772 -27.52 -18.57 -40.35
C LYS A 772 -28.57 -17.52 -40.69
N GLN A 773 -28.16 -16.29 -41.01
CA GLN A 773 -29.09 -15.30 -41.57
C GLN A 773 -29.79 -15.91 -42.79
N LEU A 774 -31.13 -15.90 -42.78
CA LEU A 774 -31.85 -15.98 -44.04
C LEU A 774 -31.61 -14.64 -44.74
N PRO A 775 -31.31 -14.61 -46.05
CA PRO A 775 -31.22 -13.35 -46.76
C PRO A 775 -32.51 -12.59 -46.51
N VAL A 776 -32.41 -11.41 -45.89
CA VAL A 776 -33.48 -10.43 -45.90
C VAL A 776 -33.82 -10.27 -47.38
N ALA A 777 -35.00 -10.73 -47.79
CA ALA A 777 -35.53 -10.36 -49.08
C ALA A 777 -35.72 -8.84 -49.02
N GLY A 778 -34.67 -8.08 -49.33
CA GLY A 778 -34.77 -6.64 -49.54
C GLY A 778 -35.89 -6.39 -50.53
N GLY A 779 -36.56 -5.24 -50.49
CA GLY A 779 -37.79 -4.97 -51.25
C GLY A 779 -37.78 -5.40 -52.73
N LEU A 780 -36.61 -5.57 -53.35
CA LEU A 780 -36.41 -6.17 -54.67
C LEU A 780 -36.81 -7.66 -54.79
N GLY A 781 -36.61 -8.48 -53.75
CA GLY A 781 -36.98 -9.91 -53.73
C GLY A 781 -38.49 -10.12 -53.62
N LEU A 782 -39.18 -9.29 -52.84
CA LEU A 782 -40.65 -9.24 -52.80
C LEU A 782 -41.23 -8.66 -54.10
N ALA A 783 -40.57 -7.66 -54.70
CA ALA A 783 -40.95 -7.13 -56.02
C ALA A 783 -40.76 -8.17 -57.15
N ALA A 784 -39.72 -8.99 -57.11
CA ALA A 784 -39.50 -10.07 -58.07
C ALA A 784 -40.55 -11.20 -57.93
N LEU A 785 -40.98 -11.52 -56.70
CA LEU A 785 -42.05 -12.49 -56.46
C LEU A 785 -43.43 -11.94 -56.88
N ALA A 786 -43.67 -10.64 -56.69
CA ALA A 786 -44.87 -9.93 -57.17
C ALA A 786 -44.89 -9.80 -58.71
N LEU A 787 -43.74 -9.57 -59.36
CA LEU A 787 -43.62 -9.57 -60.83
C LEU A 787 -43.82 -10.98 -61.40
N ALA A 788 -43.30 -12.02 -60.75
CA ALA A 788 -43.48 -13.41 -61.19
C ALA A 788 -44.95 -13.86 -61.09
N THR A 789 -45.67 -13.42 -60.06
CA THR A 789 -47.11 -13.68 -59.92
C THR A 789 -47.96 -12.83 -60.87
N ALA A 790 -47.57 -11.58 -61.16
CA ALA A 790 -48.23 -10.73 -62.17
C ALA A 790 -48.00 -11.22 -63.62
N LEU A 791 -46.79 -11.70 -63.94
CA LEU A 791 -46.45 -12.29 -65.25
C LEU A 791 -47.11 -13.66 -65.43
N GLY A 792 -47.20 -14.47 -64.38
CA GLY A 792 -47.97 -15.71 -64.37
C GLY A 792 -49.48 -15.48 -64.60
N GLY A 793 -50.04 -14.41 -64.02
CA GLY A 793 -51.42 -13.97 -64.28
C GLY A 793 -51.65 -13.49 -65.72
N LEU A 794 -50.71 -12.74 -66.30
CA LEU A 794 -50.76 -12.27 -67.70
C LEU A 794 -50.62 -13.41 -68.72
N ALA A 795 -49.83 -14.45 -68.43
CA ALA A 795 -49.72 -15.64 -69.27
C ALA A 795 -50.99 -16.52 -69.23
N ALA A 796 -51.70 -16.56 -68.10
CA ALA A 796 -52.98 -17.25 -67.96
C ALA A 796 -54.14 -16.52 -68.69
N VAL A 797 -54.12 -15.19 -68.74
CA VAL A 797 -55.14 -14.38 -69.45
C VAL A 797 -54.93 -14.41 -70.97
N ARG A 798 -53.69 -14.55 -71.47
CA ARG A 798 -53.41 -14.67 -72.91
C ARG A 798 -53.74 -16.04 -73.53
N ARG A 799 -54.07 -17.06 -72.72
CA ARG A 799 -54.59 -18.37 -73.17
C ARG A 799 -56.13 -18.44 -73.18
N ARG A 800 -56.84 -17.34 -72.89
CA ARG A 800 -58.31 -17.23 -72.97
C ARG A 800 -58.77 -16.06 -73.87
N LYS A 801 -58.13 -15.91 -75.03
CA LYS A 801 -58.73 -15.25 -76.19
C LYS A 801 -58.48 -16.11 -77.43
#